data_AF-A0AA39T6R4-F1
#
_entry.id   AF-A0AA39T6R4-F1
#
_cell.length_a   1.000
_cell.length_b   1.000
_cell.length_c   1.000
_cell.angle_alpha   90.00
_cell.angle_beta   90.00
_cell.angle_gamma   90.00
#
_symmetry.space_group_name_H-M   'P 1'
#
loop_
_entity.id
_entity.type
_entity.pdbx_description
1 polymer ?
#
loop_
_entity_poly.entity_id
_entity_poly.type
_entity_poly.pdbx_seq_one_letter_code
_entity_poly.pdbx_strand_id
1 'polypeptide(L)'
;MSGSSTPLSSTKTLSTAPSPKPKANELEALFFNPRIPASHLIEYIASRPQTSSTIFVYDLAEQTGFGTLTKSWARSGKESAPVVDLQTRAGAGLTLVGRLSEGTSQDGVITAYTSTKGLSMMASSLSYLPEAGPTSRLVLQVPNLLFANDALSISPSLAPLATSLPILPSSLVILLSATPQEAADFAHISYQLTSHHVVHIFDHYAAAREIGHSISPLSPIPVKENSSVEGVLAHAGYSFFDYTGDSEAETVVVLLNGPLALAAKAIASRSTGFGVISVNVLRPWDEDSLRDILPKTARIIHVLDDVPTALTQGFLYPDVFGALLYHEAVSAIHGHRVTPAQTQSYVSKEDAFIRFLSKFVPASVKNVSALLPSSAKKLFLFSTPNSVLTSFSHVLEDVFLSNKGVSARLLTDHDAFSKSGGITINRMLLSPKKDVSPFLPIPVALPFEKDEVDFLGILDPSLVKSHSLVKYAKPGSVILVITSWSPAELLANLPSESLASVAQKDVHLYTFDAAGIASQLVDASNTDVVENVLVTLAFLRLYLGGAAREDLVAIVAKSAFEGVVQGTSLDAVNSAAWSGLVDIEIPAVSEEDVTSSAPQKDIEFNAVVVESDDGDSVATGAYVGTWHDAAKHILFHDAFTPSGLASEASLRPEIPDDTFLVTCVVNRRLTPLEYDRNVFHLEFDTRGTGLKYEIGEALGVHGWNDAQEVLDFCDWYGVNPNRLITIPVVAGEDNMHTRTVFQALQQQIDLFGRPPKSFYTDLAPFATSSVDKHSLLFIGSAEGSSTFKKLSEKDTVTFSDVLRMYPSAKPGIERLCELVGDIKPRHYSIASAQSVVGDRVDLLVVAVDWQAPNGSIRYGQCTRYLAGLKVGQKVTVSIKPSVMKLPPDNMQPLILAGLGTGAAPFRAFLQHRAWLLQQGQKVGPVYYYFGSRYQSAEYLYGEEIESFILDGVITRAGLAFSRDGPKKVYIQHKMLEDSEALATMIQDQKGVFYLCGPTWPVPDVYEALVNALVKYKGQDVASAGEYLEGLKEEERYVLEVY
;
A
#
# COMPACT_ATOMS: atom_id res chain seq x y z
N MET A 1 -7.33 51.45 -7.32
CA MET A 1 -7.97 51.14 -6.02
C MET A 1 -9.06 50.12 -6.30
N SER A 2 -8.72 48.84 -6.26
CA SER A 2 -9.59 47.72 -6.61
C SER A 2 -9.22 46.55 -5.70
N GLY A 3 -10.23 45.95 -5.08
CA GLY A 3 -10.09 45.01 -3.98
C GLY A 3 -9.44 43.69 -4.38
N SER A 4 -8.37 43.36 -3.67
CA SER A 4 -7.84 42.00 -3.55
C SER A 4 -8.73 41.22 -2.58
N SER A 5 -9.32 40.10 -3.01
CA SER A 5 -10.03 39.18 -2.13
C SER A 5 -9.02 38.45 -1.23
N THR A 6 -9.10 38.65 0.09
CA THR A 6 -8.51 37.73 1.06
C THR A 6 -9.26 36.40 1.01
N PRO A 7 -8.56 35.26 0.94
CA PRO A 7 -9.21 33.96 1.06
C PRO A 7 -9.23 33.59 2.54
N LEU A 8 -10.28 33.96 3.29
CA LEU A 8 -10.75 33.25 4.50
C LEU A 8 -11.97 33.94 5.15
N SER A 9 -12.94 34.42 4.35
CA SER A 9 -14.25 34.86 4.86
C SER A 9 -15.22 33.68 5.03
N SER A 10 -15.45 33.31 6.29
CA SER A 10 -16.62 32.70 6.99
C SER A 10 -17.63 31.76 6.33
N THR A 11 -17.44 31.20 5.12
CA THR A 11 -18.29 30.07 4.64
C THR A 11 -17.57 29.21 3.61
N LYS A 12 -16.59 28.41 4.07
CA LYS A 12 -16.09 27.24 3.35
C LYS A 12 -15.71 26.16 4.36
N THR A 13 -16.39 25.02 4.28
CA THR A 13 -15.90 23.74 4.80
C THR A 13 -14.51 23.51 4.21
N LEU A 14 -13.51 23.24 5.06
CA LEU A 14 -12.20 22.79 4.61
C LEU A 14 -12.35 21.36 4.08
N SER A 15 -12.83 21.25 2.84
CA SER A 15 -12.37 20.17 1.98
C SER A 15 -10.89 20.41 1.71
N THR A 16 -10.11 19.34 1.76
CA THR A 16 -8.69 19.23 1.38
C THR A 16 -8.27 20.30 0.38
N ALA A 17 -7.18 21.01 0.66
CA ALA A 17 -6.52 21.84 -0.33
C ALA A 17 -5.31 21.07 -0.87
N PRO A 18 -5.47 20.25 -1.94
CA PRO A 18 -4.40 20.14 -2.91
C PRO A 18 -4.06 21.54 -3.47
N SER A 19 -2.94 21.68 -4.20
CA SER A 19 -2.55 22.96 -4.82
C SER A 19 -3.78 23.65 -5.42
N PRO A 20 -3.96 24.98 -5.23
CA PRO A 20 -5.20 25.64 -5.57
C PRO A 20 -5.57 25.35 -7.03
N LYS A 21 -6.69 24.64 -7.25
CA LYS A 21 -7.15 24.26 -8.60
C LYS A 21 -7.28 25.54 -9.44
N PRO A 22 -6.36 25.78 -10.40
CA PRO A 22 -6.31 27.06 -11.08
C PRO A 22 -7.57 27.22 -11.92
N LYS A 23 -8.22 28.40 -11.84
CA LYS A 23 -9.32 28.75 -12.74
C LYS A 23 -8.73 29.25 -14.05
N ALA A 24 -9.33 28.86 -15.16
CA ALA A 24 -8.78 29.07 -16.50
C ALA A 24 -8.53 30.54 -16.89
N ASN A 25 -9.18 31.52 -16.25
CA ASN A 25 -9.37 32.86 -16.82
C ASN A 25 -8.40 33.94 -16.29
N GLU A 26 -7.44 33.62 -15.40
CA GLU A 26 -6.51 34.62 -14.84
C GLU A 26 -5.06 34.14 -14.90
N LEU A 27 -4.52 34.10 -16.13
CA LEU A 27 -3.15 33.66 -16.44
C LEU A 27 -2.10 34.35 -15.55
N GLU A 28 -2.18 35.68 -15.42
CA GLU A 28 -1.27 36.46 -14.58
C GLU A 28 -1.35 36.07 -13.09
N ALA A 29 -2.56 35.78 -12.58
CA ALA A 29 -2.73 35.43 -11.16
C ALA A 29 -2.08 34.08 -10.80
N LEU A 30 -1.90 33.18 -11.76
CA LEU A 30 -1.26 31.87 -11.54
C LEU A 30 0.26 31.99 -11.40
N PHE A 31 0.91 32.78 -12.27
CA PHE A 31 2.36 32.99 -12.25
C PHE A 31 2.85 33.54 -10.92
N PHE A 32 2.13 34.53 -10.37
CA PHE A 32 2.52 35.16 -9.11
C PHE A 32 2.11 34.37 -7.86
N ASN A 33 1.37 33.26 -8.01
CA ASN A 33 0.91 32.46 -6.88
C ASN A 33 1.96 31.41 -6.47
N PRO A 34 2.66 31.59 -5.34
CA PRO A 34 3.73 30.68 -4.91
C PRO A 34 3.24 29.26 -4.57
N ARG A 35 1.93 29.04 -4.41
CA ARG A 35 1.34 27.72 -4.15
C ARG A 35 1.20 26.86 -5.40
N ILE A 36 1.41 27.44 -6.57
CA ILE A 36 1.25 26.74 -7.84
C ILE A 36 2.63 26.31 -8.32
N PRO A 37 2.90 25.00 -8.38
CA PRO A 37 4.19 24.51 -8.87
C PRO A 37 4.31 24.78 -10.37
N ALA A 38 5.55 24.89 -10.87
CA ALA A 38 5.80 25.19 -12.29
C ALA A 38 5.20 24.13 -13.23
N SER A 39 5.17 22.86 -12.83
CA SER A 39 4.53 21.76 -13.57
C SER A 39 3.06 22.03 -13.88
N HIS A 40 2.30 22.64 -12.95
CA HIS A 40 0.92 23.05 -13.18
C HIS A 40 0.85 24.19 -14.20
N LEU A 41 1.81 25.12 -14.19
CA LEU A 41 1.90 26.17 -15.21
C LEU A 41 2.23 25.59 -16.59
N ILE A 42 3.09 24.56 -16.68
CA ILE A 42 3.40 23.89 -17.95
C ILE A 42 2.14 23.22 -18.51
N GLU A 43 1.41 22.44 -17.70
CA GLU A 43 0.13 21.85 -18.12
C GLU A 43 -0.86 22.94 -18.53
N TYR A 44 -0.93 24.03 -17.77
CA TYR A 44 -1.82 25.14 -18.08
C TYR A 44 -1.49 25.76 -19.44
N ILE A 45 -0.23 26.16 -19.66
CA ILE A 45 0.26 26.75 -20.93
C ILE A 45 0.00 25.78 -22.08
N ALA A 46 0.32 24.50 -21.90
CA ALA A 46 0.21 23.48 -22.92
C ALA A 46 -1.23 23.11 -23.26
N SER A 47 -2.16 23.24 -22.32
CA SER A 47 -3.54 22.81 -22.50
C SER A 47 -4.47 23.84 -23.13
N ARG A 48 -4.02 25.08 -23.31
CA ARG A 48 -4.86 26.15 -23.84
C ARG A 48 -5.19 25.96 -25.33
N PRO A 49 -6.42 26.25 -25.78
CA PRO A 49 -6.77 26.25 -27.21
C PRO A 49 -5.93 27.20 -28.07
N GLN A 50 -5.35 28.24 -27.47
CA GLN A 50 -4.47 29.19 -28.16
C GLN A 50 -3.08 28.60 -28.46
N THR A 51 -2.63 27.62 -27.69
CA THR A 51 -1.30 26.99 -27.82
C THR A 51 -1.38 25.63 -28.49
N SER A 52 -2.43 24.86 -28.21
CA SER A 52 -2.60 23.48 -28.68
C SER A 52 -3.99 23.26 -29.30
N SER A 53 -4.01 22.55 -30.43
CA SER A 53 -5.24 22.09 -31.10
C SER A 53 -5.75 20.76 -30.54
N THR A 54 -4.86 19.88 -30.11
CA THR A 54 -5.15 18.57 -29.51
C THR A 54 -3.99 18.15 -28.63
N ILE A 55 -4.29 17.51 -27.50
CA ILE A 55 -3.30 17.05 -26.53
C ILE A 55 -3.36 15.53 -26.42
N PHE A 56 -2.22 14.87 -26.55
CA PHE A 56 -2.09 13.44 -26.36
C PHE A 56 -1.41 13.15 -25.02
N VAL A 57 -2.07 12.44 -24.12
CA VAL A 57 -1.51 12.10 -22.80
C VAL A 57 -1.16 10.62 -22.79
N TYR A 58 0.12 10.31 -22.69
CA TYR A 58 0.60 8.94 -22.56
C TYR A 58 0.60 8.50 -21.09
N ASP A 59 0.18 7.25 -20.84
CA ASP A 59 0.08 6.65 -19.50
C ASP A 59 1.34 6.81 -18.62
N LEU A 60 2.55 6.69 -19.15
CA LEU A 60 3.77 6.90 -18.36
C LEU A 60 3.96 8.35 -17.90
N ALA A 61 3.46 9.34 -18.63
CA ALA A 61 3.48 10.73 -18.17
C ALA A 61 2.51 10.94 -17.00
N GLU A 62 1.31 10.35 -17.11
CA GLU A 62 0.30 10.38 -16.06
C GLU A 62 0.78 9.68 -14.79
N GLN A 63 1.46 8.54 -14.91
CA GLN A 63 2.10 7.84 -13.77
C GLN A 63 3.18 8.69 -13.09
N THR A 64 3.82 9.59 -13.83
CA THR A 64 4.76 10.56 -13.26
C THR A 64 4.07 11.81 -12.70
N GLY A 65 2.74 11.85 -12.63
CA GLY A 65 1.98 13.00 -12.12
C GLY A 65 1.89 14.17 -13.08
N PHE A 66 1.90 13.93 -14.39
CA PHE A 66 1.82 14.97 -15.42
C PHE A 66 0.75 14.66 -16.47
N GLY A 67 -0.22 15.55 -16.62
CA GLY A 67 -1.34 15.43 -17.57
C GLY A 67 -2.71 15.31 -16.91
N THR A 68 -2.76 15.06 -15.61
CA THR A 68 -4.02 14.85 -14.87
C THR A 68 -4.86 16.13 -14.80
N LEU A 69 -4.21 17.28 -14.58
CA LEU A 69 -4.90 18.57 -14.58
C LEU A 69 -5.46 18.90 -15.97
N THR A 70 -4.69 18.61 -17.02
CA THR A 70 -5.13 18.78 -18.40
C THR A 70 -6.38 17.95 -18.70
N LYS A 71 -6.41 16.67 -18.28
CA LYS A 71 -7.61 15.83 -18.38
C LYS A 71 -8.78 16.38 -17.59
N SER A 72 -8.53 16.87 -16.36
CA SER A 72 -9.53 17.50 -15.50
C SER A 72 -10.19 18.71 -16.16
N TRP A 73 -9.38 19.61 -16.72
CA TRP A 73 -9.88 20.81 -17.41
C TRP A 73 -10.67 20.45 -18.67
N ALA A 74 -10.21 19.47 -19.45
CA ALA A 74 -10.91 18.99 -20.63
C ALA A 74 -12.28 18.37 -20.28
N ARG A 75 -12.39 17.56 -19.23
CA ARG A 75 -13.65 16.97 -18.76
C ARG A 75 -14.64 18.01 -18.23
N SER A 76 -14.14 19.02 -17.52
CA SER A 76 -14.98 20.07 -16.92
C SER A 76 -15.49 21.11 -17.93
N GLY A 77 -15.13 21.00 -19.22
CA GLY A 77 -15.55 21.93 -20.27
C GLY A 77 -14.96 23.33 -20.16
N LYS A 78 -13.91 23.51 -19.34
CA LYS A 78 -13.20 24.79 -19.17
C LYS A 78 -12.11 24.93 -20.22
N GLU A 79 -12.14 26.00 -21.02
CA GLU A 79 -11.14 26.49 -21.99
C GLU A 79 -9.84 25.65 -22.16
N SER A 80 -9.95 24.38 -22.56
CA SER A 80 -8.84 23.44 -22.77
C SER A 80 -9.01 22.80 -24.13
N ALA A 81 -7.89 22.53 -24.80
CA ALA A 81 -7.88 21.76 -26.04
C ALA A 81 -8.35 20.31 -25.76
N PRO A 82 -8.91 19.62 -26.77
CA PRO A 82 -9.34 18.23 -26.65
C PRO A 82 -8.18 17.31 -26.29
N VAL A 83 -8.44 16.36 -25.38
CA VAL A 83 -7.46 15.42 -24.85
C VAL A 83 -7.72 14.01 -25.39
N VAL A 84 -6.65 13.32 -25.78
CA VAL A 84 -6.65 11.93 -26.24
C VAL A 84 -5.70 11.11 -25.37
N ASP A 85 -6.25 10.12 -24.68
CA ASP A 85 -5.47 9.20 -23.85
C ASP A 85 -4.81 8.11 -24.72
N LEU A 86 -3.52 7.86 -24.49
CA LEU A 86 -2.73 6.86 -25.20
C LEU A 86 -1.89 6.01 -24.25
N GLN A 87 -1.55 4.80 -24.69
CA GLN A 87 -0.63 3.92 -23.98
C GLN A 87 0.79 4.03 -24.54
N THR A 88 1.78 3.98 -23.65
CA THR A 88 3.19 3.98 -24.05
C THR A 88 3.60 2.60 -24.52
N ARG A 89 3.94 2.49 -25.80
CA ARG A 89 4.44 1.26 -26.44
C ARG A 89 5.39 1.59 -27.57
N ALA A 90 6.15 0.60 -28.04
CA ALA A 90 6.98 0.77 -29.23
C ALA A 90 6.08 1.20 -30.41
N GLY A 91 6.46 2.27 -31.11
CA GLY A 91 5.65 2.81 -32.20
C GLY A 91 4.54 3.78 -31.78
N ALA A 92 4.40 4.10 -30.48
CA ALA A 92 3.42 5.06 -29.97
C ALA A 92 3.43 6.41 -30.71
N GLY A 93 4.62 6.88 -31.12
CA GLY A 93 4.77 8.14 -31.85
C GLY A 93 4.14 8.16 -33.25
N LEU A 94 3.79 7.00 -33.82
CA LEU A 94 3.16 6.93 -35.15
C LEU A 94 1.80 7.62 -35.18
N THR A 95 1.06 7.63 -34.07
CA THR A 95 -0.22 8.37 -33.98
C THR A 95 0.01 9.87 -34.15
N LEU A 96 1.09 10.41 -33.56
CA LEU A 96 1.45 11.82 -33.68
C LEU A 96 1.86 12.17 -35.11
N VAL A 97 2.68 11.30 -35.73
CA VAL A 97 3.11 11.44 -37.13
C VAL A 97 1.92 11.39 -38.07
N GLY A 98 1.03 10.40 -37.92
CA GLY A 98 -0.17 10.27 -38.75
C GLY A 98 -1.07 11.50 -38.63
N ARG A 99 -1.26 12.01 -37.41
CA ARG A 99 -2.05 13.22 -37.18
C ARG A 99 -1.48 14.47 -37.87
N LEU A 100 -0.16 14.58 -37.98
CA LEU A 100 0.51 15.68 -38.69
C LEU A 100 0.59 15.46 -40.21
N SER A 101 0.52 14.21 -40.67
CA SER A 101 0.67 13.85 -42.09
C SER A 101 -0.65 13.81 -42.85
N GLU A 102 -1.76 13.51 -42.19
CA GLU A 102 -3.10 13.54 -42.81
C GLU A 102 -3.58 14.99 -42.95
N GLY A 103 -3.44 15.58 -44.13
CA GLY A 103 -3.94 16.91 -44.51
C GLY A 103 -5.47 17.08 -44.49
N THR A 104 -6.17 16.36 -43.62
CA THR A 104 -7.62 16.39 -43.47
C THR A 104 -8.01 16.99 -42.13
N SER A 105 -8.21 18.31 -42.15
CA SER A 105 -9.30 19.07 -41.50
C SER A 105 -9.05 19.89 -40.22
N GLN A 106 -7.87 19.88 -39.59
CA GLN A 106 -7.48 20.93 -38.63
C GLN A 106 -5.95 21.09 -38.62
N ASP A 107 -5.42 22.04 -39.39
CA ASP A 107 -4.06 22.53 -39.19
C ASP A 107 -3.95 23.06 -37.75
N GLY A 108 -3.06 22.51 -36.95
CA GLY A 108 -2.88 22.95 -35.58
C GLY A 108 -1.62 22.41 -34.92
N VAL A 109 -1.13 23.13 -33.91
CA VAL A 109 -0.07 22.65 -33.02
C VAL A 109 -0.62 21.48 -32.22
N ILE A 110 -0.01 20.30 -32.32
CA ILE A 110 -0.36 19.18 -31.44
C ILE A 110 0.65 19.09 -30.31
N THR A 111 0.15 18.74 -29.13
CA THR A 111 0.96 18.60 -27.94
C THR A 111 0.89 17.18 -27.44
N ALA A 112 2.00 16.61 -26.98
CA ALA A 112 1.95 15.33 -26.27
C ALA A 112 2.77 15.34 -24.99
N TYR A 113 2.26 14.64 -23.99
CA TYR A 113 2.90 14.44 -22.69
C TYR A 113 3.43 13.01 -22.63
N THR A 114 4.74 12.85 -22.43
CA THR A 114 5.41 11.55 -22.34
C THR A 114 6.57 11.62 -21.34
N SER A 115 6.98 10.51 -20.72
CA SER A 115 8.24 10.47 -19.97
C SER A 115 9.45 10.36 -20.90
N THR A 116 10.67 10.50 -20.37
CA THR A 116 11.92 10.28 -21.12
C THR A 116 12.04 8.84 -21.62
N LYS A 117 11.53 7.87 -20.86
CA LYS A 117 11.38 6.49 -21.32
C LYS A 117 10.39 6.39 -22.49
N GLY A 118 9.23 7.02 -22.39
CA GLY A 118 8.26 7.04 -23.50
C GLY A 118 8.82 7.70 -24.76
N LEU A 119 9.54 8.82 -24.63
CA LEU A 119 10.22 9.49 -25.74
C LEU A 119 11.24 8.55 -26.42
N SER A 120 12.02 7.80 -25.64
CA SER A 120 12.97 6.82 -26.19
C SER A 120 12.27 5.74 -27.04
N MET A 121 11.05 5.33 -26.66
CA MET A 121 10.24 4.34 -27.38
C MET A 121 9.56 4.94 -28.63
N MET A 122 9.42 6.25 -28.70
CA MET A 122 8.86 6.98 -29.83
C MET A 122 9.92 7.35 -30.88
N ALA A 123 11.21 7.34 -30.53
CA ALA A 123 12.28 7.91 -31.36
C ALA A 123 12.26 7.43 -32.81
N SER A 124 12.13 6.12 -33.05
CA SER A 124 12.03 5.58 -34.41
C SER A 124 10.78 6.05 -35.16
N SER A 125 9.66 6.27 -34.47
CA SER A 125 8.45 6.83 -35.08
C SER A 125 8.64 8.30 -35.45
N LEU A 126 9.27 9.08 -34.57
CA LEU A 126 9.50 10.51 -34.78
C LEU A 126 10.43 10.79 -35.97
N SER A 127 11.22 9.80 -36.42
CA SER A 127 11.99 9.90 -37.68
C SER A 127 11.13 10.17 -38.93
N TYR A 128 9.82 9.88 -38.87
CA TYR A 128 8.86 10.12 -39.94
C TYR A 128 8.07 11.42 -39.79
N LEU A 129 8.45 12.32 -38.88
CA LEU A 129 7.78 13.62 -38.75
C LEU A 129 7.86 14.41 -40.07
N PRO A 130 6.76 15.06 -40.50
CA PRO A 130 6.80 16.01 -41.62
C PRO A 130 7.63 17.25 -41.25
N GLU A 131 7.85 18.16 -42.20
CA GLU A 131 8.47 19.46 -41.88
C GLU A 131 7.57 20.30 -40.97
N ALA A 132 8.16 20.96 -39.97
CA ALA A 132 7.43 21.83 -39.07
C ALA A 132 7.01 23.13 -39.77
N GLY A 133 5.75 23.51 -39.60
CA GLY A 133 5.19 24.78 -40.06
C GLY A 133 4.58 25.62 -38.93
N PRO A 134 4.28 26.90 -39.21
CA PRO A 134 3.72 27.83 -38.21
C PRO A 134 2.38 27.37 -37.63
N THR A 135 1.63 26.56 -38.39
CA THR A 135 0.33 26.01 -38.00
C THR A 135 0.33 24.50 -37.81
N SER A 136 1.36 23.77 -38.26
CA SER A 136 1.44 22.31 -38.16
C SER A 136 2.79 21.90 -37.58
N ARG A 137 2.83 21.62 -36.27
CA ARG A 137 4.04 21.19 -35.55
C ARG A 137 3.69 20.38 -34.31
N LEU A 138 4.72 19.79 -33.72
CA LEU A 138 4.64 18.95 -32.52
C LEU A 138 5.39 19.63 -31.38
N VAL A 139 4.75 19.72 -30.22
CA VAL A 139 5.41 20.08 -28.96
C VAL A 139 5.30 18.91 -27.98
N LEU A 140 6.43 18.38 -27.53
CA LEU A 140 6.50 17.34 -26.51
C LEU A 140 6.90 17.97 -25.17
N GLN A 141 6.05 17.82 -24.16
CA GLN A 141 6.37 18.19 -22.78
C GLN A 141 6.75 16.91 -22.02
N VAL A 142 7.98 16.84 -21.56
CA VAL A 142 8.61 15.60 -21.08
C VAL A 142 9.11 15.74 -19.64
N PRO A 143 8.30 15.36 -18.62
CA PRO A 143 8.81 15.24 -17.26
C PRO A 143 9.89 14.17 -17.18
N ASN A 144 11.04 14.51 -16.60
CA ASN A 144 12.16 13.59 -16.47
C ASN A 144 12.21 12.88 -15.11
N LEU A 145 11.59 11.71 -15.04
CA LEU A 145 11.57 10.82 -13.88
C LEU A 145 11.67 9.36 -14.33
N LEU A 146 12.52 8.58 -13.67
CA LEU A 146 12.77 7.16 -13.93
C LEU A 146 13.01 6.40 -12.63
N PHE A 147 12.81 5.08 -12.63
CA PHE A 147 13.20 4.25 -11.49
C PHE A 147 14.67 3.84 -11.59
N ALA A 148 15.42 3.97 -10.50
CA ALA A 148 16.87 3.87 -10.46
C ALA A 148 17.40 2.50 -10.03
N ASN A 149 16.62 1.77 -9.21
CA ASN A 149 17.04 0.54 -8.54
C ASN A 149 15.82 -0.37 -8.23
N ASP A 150 16.09 -1.55 -7.67
CA ASP A 150 15.08 -2.54 -7.28
C ASP A 150 14.12 -2.05 -6.19
N ALA A 151 14.53 -1.04 -5.42
CA ALA A 151 13.70 -0.37 -4.43
C ALA A 151 12.77 0.71 -5.05
N LEU A 152 12.78 0.82 -6.38
CA LEU A 152 11.96 1.75 -7.17
C LEU A 152 12.18 3.22 -6.78
N SER A 153 13.37 3.57 -6.30
CA SER A 153 13.73 4.96 -6.04
C SER A 153 13.74 5.77 -7.33
N ILE A 154 13.24 7.00 -7.28
CA ILE A 154 13.12 7.85 -8.46
C ILE A 154 14.46 8.58 -8.74
N SER A 155 14.87 8.62 -10.01
CA SER A 155 16.08 9.26 -10.53
C SER A 155 15.76 10.21 -11.67
N PRO A 156 16.43 11.38 -11.74
CA PRO A 156 16.19 12.40 -12.75
C PRO A 156 17.16 12.30 -13.93
N SER A 157 17.37 11.08 -14.42
CA SER A 157 18.39 10.81 -15.41
C SER A 157 17.82 10.81 -16.84
N LEU A 158 18.57 11.37 -17.78
CA LEU A 158 18.29 11.29 -19.22
C LEU A 158 18.87 10.05 -19.88
N ALA A 159 19.41 9.10 -19.10
CA ALA A 159 20.00 7.86 -19.56
C ALA A 159 19.20 7.12 -20.66
N PRO A 160 17.85 6.99 -20.61
CA PRO A 160 17.09 6.31 -21.66
C PRO A 160 17.29 6.92 -23.05
N LEU A 161 17.56 8.23 -23.12
CA LEU A 161 17.79 8.93 -24.38
C LEU A 161 19.17 8.65 -24.97
N ALA A 162 20.13 8.12 -24.22
CA ALA A 162 21.50 7.94 -24.73
C ALA A 162 21.58 7.06 -25.97
N THR A 163 20.67 6.09 -26.11
CA THR A 163 20.61 5.21 -27.27
C THR A 163 19.66 5.70 -28.36
N SER A 164 18.71 6.59 -28.03
CA SER A 164 17.66 7.04 -28.95
C SER A 164 17.92 8.44 -29.52
N LEU A 165 18.71 9.28 -28.85
CA LEU A 165 19.03 10.63 -29.29
C LEU A 165 19.64 10.67 -30.71
N PRO A 166 20.55 9.76 -31.10
CA PRO A 166 21.06 9.73 -32.48
C PRO A 166 20.02 9.35 -33.54
N ILE A 167 18.89 8.77 -33.13
CA ILE A 167 17.80 8.34 -34.03
C ILE A 167 16.77 9.46 -34.22
N LEU A 168 16.70 10.40 -33.28
CA LEU A 168 15.77 11.52 -33.36
C LEU A 168 16.14 12.44 -34.54
N PRO A 169 15.15 12.96 -35.30
CA PRO A 169 15.39 13.95 -36.34
C PRO A 169 16.25 15.11 -35.87
N SER A 170 17.23 15.50 -36.69
CA SER A 170 18.07 16.69 -36.43
C SER A 170 17.29 18.01 -36.47
N SER A 171 16.06 18.00 -37.02
CA SER A 171 15.15 19.15 -37.07
C SER A 171 14.40 19.40 -35.74
N LEU A 172 14.47 18.47 -34.78
CA LEU A 172 13.87 18.65 -33.46
C LEU A 172 14.73 19.58 -32.60
N VAL A 173 14.08 20.57 -31.99
CA VAL A 173 14.68 21.39 -30.94
C VAL A 173 14.46 20.69 -29.60
N ILE A 174 15.53 20.45 -28.83
CA ILE A 174 15.46 19.82 -27.51
C ILE A 174 15.93 20.83 -26.46
N LEU A 175 14.99 21.31 -25.65
CA LEU A 175 15.20 22.30 -24.58
C LEU A 175 15.23 21.60 -23.22
N LEU A 176 16.17 21.99 -22.35
CA LEU A 176 16.37 21.45 -21.01
C LEU A 176 16.21 22.58 -19.97
N SER A 177 15.27 22.43 -19.05
CA SER A 177 15.07 23.37 -17.94
C SER A 177 15.30 22.71 -16.57
N ALA A 178 15.87 23.47 -15.63
CA ALA A 178 16.26 22.95 -14.32
C ALA A 178 15.63 23.71 -13.14
N THR A 179 15.23 24.97 -13.33
CA THR A 179 14.58 25.79 -12.28
C THR A 179 13.07 25.94 -12.52
N PRO A 180 12.26 26.27 -11.48
CA PRO A 180 10.83 26.54 -11.67
C PRO A 180 10.55 27.62 -12.71
N GLN A 181 11.34 28.70 -12.72
CA GLN A 181 11.23 29.80 -13.68
C GLN A 181 11.60 29.35 -15.10
N GLU A 182 12.73 28.65 -15.26
CA GLU A 182 13.15 28.09 -16.56
C GLU A 182 12.09 27.13 -17.11
N ALA A 183 11.50 26.29 -16.26
CA ALA A 183 10.49 25.32 -16.69
C ALA A 183 9.23 25.99 -17.24
N ALA A 184 8.77 27.06 -16.60
CA ALA A 184 7.65 27.86 -17.11
C ALA A 184 8.01 28.62 -18.40
N ASP A 185 9.19 29.24 -18.45
CA ASP A 185 9.64 30.02 -19.60
C ASP A 185 9.88 29.13 -20.83
N PHE A 186 10.54 27.99 -20.66
CA PHE A 186 10.86 27.07 -21.75
C PHE A 186 9.61 26.37 -22.28
N ALA A 187 8.60 26.14 -21.42
CA ALA A 187 7.28 25.73 -21.88
C ALA A 187 6.65 26.80 -22.79
N HIS A 188 6.76 28.09 -22.46
CA HIS A 188 6.26 29.17 -23.31
C HIS A 188 7.05 29.31 -24.61
N ILE A 189 8.39 29.28 -24.54
CA ILE A 189 9.31 29.33 -25.69
C ILE A 189 9.01 28.19 -26.67
N SER A 190 8.68 26.99 -26.17
CA SER A 190 8.35 25.83 -27.00
C SER A 190 7.20 26.10 -27.98
N TYR A 191 6.22 26.94 -27.60
CA TYR A 191 5.12 27.32 -28.48
C TYR A 191 5.46 28.51 -29.39
N GLN A 192 6.50 29.27 -29.09
CA GLN A 192 6.96 30.42 -29.88
C GLN A 192 7.96 30.05 -31.00
N LEU A 193 8.59 28.87 -30.91
CA LEU A 193 9.42 28.30 -31.99
C LEU A 193 8.55 27.77 -33.13
N THR A 194 7.99 28.69 -33.93
CA THR A 194 6.94 28.38 -34.92
C THR A 194 7.39 27.53 -36.10
N SER A 195 8.69 27.47 -36.39
CA SER A 195 9.27 26.72 -37.51
C SER A 195 9.92 25.38 -37.10
N HIS A 196 9.69 24.90 -35.87
CA HIS A 196 10.36 23.71 -35.34
C HIS A 196 9.39 22.78 -34.61
N HIS A 197 9.69 21.47 -34.64
CA HIS A 197 9.16 20.56 -33.63
C HIS A 197 10.01 20.71 -32.36
N VAL A 198 9.37 20.73 -31.19
CA VAL A 198 10.06 21.02 -29.92
C VAL A 198 9.84 19.89 -28.92
N VAL A 199 10.91 19.51 -28.23
CA VAL A 199 10.89 18.67 -27.05
C VAL A 199 11.39 19.50 -25.88
N HIS A 200 10.53 19.75 -24.91
CA HIS A 200 10.90 20.40 -23.66
C HIS A 200 10.98 19.35 -22.57
N ILE A 201 12.18 19.13 -22.06
CA ILE A 201 12.46 18.22 -20.96
C ILE A 201 12.64 19.07 -19.70
N PHE A 202 11.89 18.75 -18.65
CA PHE A 202 11.84 19.54 -17.43
C PHE A 202 11.79 18.65 -16.18
N ASP A 203 11.73 19.30 -15.02
CA ASP A 203 11.47 18.75 -13.68
C ASP A 203 12.64 18.02 -13.03
N HIS A 204 13.31 17.14 -13.78
CA HIS A 204 14.47 16.36 -13.36
C HIS A 204 14.49 16.11 -11.84
N TYR A 205 13.54 15.35 -11.27
CA TYR A 205 13.44 14.97 -9.84
C TYR A 205 12.39 15.75 -9.03
N ALA A 206 12.32 17.09 -9.11
CA ALA A 206 11.49 17.87 -8.18
C ALA A 206 11.32 19.37 -8.47
N ALA A 207 12.18 19.98 -9.29
CA ALA A 207 12.25 21.45 -9.36
C ALA A 207 10.96 22.07 -9.88
N ALA A 208 10.23 21.39 -10.76
CA ALA A 208 8.96 21.88 -11.27
C ALA A 208 7.76 21.55 -10.36
N ARG A 209 7.96 20.76 -9.31
CA ARG A 209 6.92 20.35 -8.33
C ARG A 209 6.99 21.09 -7.02
N GLU A 210 8.14 21.69 -6.76
CA GLU A 210 8.36 22.49 -5.58
C GLU A 210 7.49 23.75 -5.60
N ILE A 211 6.90 24.08 -4.46
CA ILE A 211 6.12 25.30 -4.24
C ILE A 211 6.88 26.26 -3.33
N GLY A 212 6.42 27.51 -3.27
CA GLY A 212 7.07 28.63 -2.59
C GLY A 212 7.76 29.63 -3.52
N HIS A 213 7.59 29.49 -4.83
CA HIS A 213 8.24 30.32 -5.85
C HIS A 213 7.25 31.25 -6.53
N SER A 214 7.53 32.55 -6.53
CA SER A 214 6.80 33.49 -7.40
C SER A 214 7.45 33.47 -8.77
N ILE A 215 6.72 32.97 -9.77
CA ILE A 215 7.21 32.86 -11.15
C ILE A 215 6.76 34.11 -11.90
N SER A 216 7.68 34.78 -12.58
CA SER A 216 7.32 35.93 -13.40
C SER A 216 6.91 35.45 -14.80
N PRO A 217 5.81 35.95 -15.38
CA PRO A 217 5.47 35.59 -16.75
C PRO A 217 6.53 36.14 -17.71
N LEU A 218 6.88 35.32 -18.70
CA LEU A 218 7.82 35.74 -19.74
C LEU A 218 7.26 36.93 -20.52
N SER A 219 8.11 37.92 -20.78
CA SER A 219 7.71 39.08 -21.60
C SER A 219 7.37 38.63 -23.03
N PRO A 220 6.37 39.23 -23.69
CA PRO A 220 6.02 38.87 -25.07
C PRO A 220 7.23 38.98 -25.99
N ILE A 221 7.62 37.88 -26.61
CA ILE A 221 8.73 37.86 -27.56
C ILE A 221 8.19 38.34 -28.92
N PRO A 222 8.80 39.36 -29.56
CA PRO A 222 8.42 39.77 -30.90
C PRO A 222 8.87 38.70 -31.90
N VAL A 223 8.07 37.65 -32.07
CA VAL A 223 8.35 36.54 -32.99
C VAL A 223 8.11 37.00 -34.43
N LYS A 224 9.15 36.98 -35.27
CA LYS A 224 9.03 37.07 -36.72
C LYS A 224 8.90 35.65 -37.29
N GLU A 225 8.23 35.48 -38.43
CA GLU A 225 8.27 34.21 -39.16
C GLU A 225 9.74 33.83 -39.43
N ASN A 226 10.13 32.61 -39.05
CA ASN A 226 11.50 32.06 -39.14
C ASN A 226 12.56 32.67 -38.21
N SER A 227 12.20 33.15 -37.01
CA SER A 227 13.20 33.43 -35.96
C SER A 227 14.08 32.22 -35.66
N SER A 228 15.40 32.42 -35.52
CA SER A 228 16.33 31.37 -35.09
C SER A 228 16.08 31.00 -33.63
N VAL A 229 16.44 29.76 -33.25
CA VAL A 229 16.34 29.27 -31.86
C VAL A 229 17.13 30.19 -30.91
N GLU A 230 18.35 30.56 -31.31
CA GLU A 230 19.21 31.51 -30.58
C GLU A 230 18.54 32.87 -30.40
N GLY A 231 17.93 33.40 -31.47
CA GLY A 231 17.24 34.67 -31.41
C GLY A 231 16.09 34.66 -30.42
N VAL A 232 15.25 33.62 -30.42
CA VAL A 232 14.12 33.51 -29.48
C VAL A 232 14.61 33.39 -28.04
N LEU A 233 15.63 32.57 -27.78
CA LEU A 233 16.23 32.41 -26.44
C LEU A 233 16.85 33.72 -25.94
N ALA A 234 17.62 34.41 -26.77
CA ALA A 234 18.27 35.66 -26.38
C ALA A 234 17.27 36.75 -25.99
N HIS A 235 16.11 36.83 -26.67
CA HIS A 235 15.02 37.74 -26.28
C HIS A 235 14.37 37.34 -24.95
N ALA A 236 14.34 36.04 -24.64
CA ALA A 236 13.87 35.52 -23.37
C ALA A 236 14.90 35.64 -22.24
N GLY A 237 16.13 36.08 -22.52
CA GLY A 237 17.22 36.18 -21.55
C GLY A 237 17.98 34.88 -21.31
N TYR A 238 17.85 33.91 -22.21
CA TYR A 238 18.51 32.61 -22.14
C TYR A 238 19.49 32.41 -23.30
N SER A 239 20.37 31.42 -23.16
CA SER A 239 21.36 31.05 -24.17
C SER A 239 21.47 29.53 -24.28
N PHE A 240 22.18 29.03 -25.30
CA PHE A 240 22.35 27.58 -25.52
C PHE A 240 23.08 26.89 -24.36
N PHE A 241 24.02 27.60 -23.75
CA PHE A 241 24.85 27.13 -22.65
C PHE A 241 24.96 28.23 -21.60
N ASP A 242 24.93 27.91 -20.31
CA ASP A 242 25.24 28.89 -19.26
C ASP A 242 26.56 28.55 -18.58
N TYR A 243 27.39 29.56 -18.37
CA TYR A 243 28.62 29.45 -17.58
C TYR A 243 28.42 29.93 -16.14
N THR A 244 29.00 29.21 -15.18
CA THR A 244 29.04 29.62 -13.78
C THR A 244 30.36 29.17 -13.14
N GLY A 245 31.04 30.06 -12.44
CA GLY A 245 32.29 29.76 -11.74
C GLY A 245 33.33 30.85 -11.94
N ASP A 246 34.58 30.52 -11.64
CA ASP A 246 35.71 31.45 -11.74
C ASP A 246 35.93 31.89 -13.20
N SER A 247 36.01 33.20 -13.48
CA SER A 247 36.25 33.69 -14.84
C SER A 247 37.61 33.23 -15.39
N GLU A 248 38.54 32.87 -14.50
CA GLU A 248 39.87 32.37 -14.85
C GLU A 248 39.98 30.84 -14.64
N ALA A 249 38.86 30.10 -14.63
CA ALA A 249 38.88 28.65 -14.40
C ALA A 249 39.77 27.87 -15.39
N GLU A 250 40.69 27.06 -14.85
CA GLU A 250 41.52 26.15 -15.65
C GLU A 250 40.81 24.82 -15.94
N THR A 251 39.91 24.40 -15.03
CA THR A 251 39.13 23.17 -15.13
C THR A 251 37.64 23.50 -15.25
N VAL A 252 37.01 23.01 -16.33
CA VAL A 252 35.59 23.23 -16.60
C VAL A 252 34.84 21.90 -16.67
N VAL A 253 33.68 21.82 -16.01
CA VAL A 253 32.77 20.68 -16.10
C VAL A 253 31.57 21.04 -16.98
N VAL A 254 31.27 20.22 -17.99
CA VAL A 254 30.11 20.36 -18.88
C VAL A 254 29.08 19.29 -18.54
N LEU A 255 27.83 19.70 -18.35
CA LEU A 255 26.72 18.78 -18.08
C LEU A 255 25.37 19.30 -18.58
N LEU A 256 24.40 18.40 -18.70
CA LEU A 256 23.02 18.74 -19.10
C LEU A 256 22.35 19.59 -18.01
N ASN A 257 21.58 20.60 -18.40
CA ASN A 257 20.87 21.43 -17.43
C ASN A 257 19.87 20.58 -16.62
N GLY A 258 20.00 20.60 -15.29
CA GLY A 258 19.29 19.72 -14.36
C GLY A 258 19.84 19.84 -12.92
N PRO A 259 19.46 18.95 -11.97
CA PRO A 259 19.82 19.06 -10.55
C PRO A 259 21.32 19.01 -10.30
N LEU A 260 22.04 18.13 -11.01
CA LEU A 260 23.49 18.07 -10.90
C LEU A 260 24.15 19.33 -11.46
N ALA A 261 23.56 19.96 -12.48
CA ALA A 261 24.05 21.24 -13.01
C ALA A 261 23.86 22.35 -11.99
N LEU A 262 22.68 22.43 -11.36
CA LEU A 262 22.42 23.39 -10.28
C LEU A 262 23.35 23.17 -9.08
N ALA A 263 23.57 21.91 -8.67
CA ALA A 263 24.53 21.55 -7.63
C ALA A 263 25.97 21.97 -8.00
N ALA A 264 26.40 21.65 -9.22
CA ALA A 264 27.73 22.01 -9.72
C ALA A 264 27.90 23.54 -9.82
N LYS A 265 26.90 24.27 -10.33
CA LYS A 265 26.87 25.75 -10.36
C LYS A 265 27.01 26.33 -8.95
N ALA A 266 26.31 25.77 -7.96
CA ALA A 266 26.39 26.22 -6.56
C ALA A 266 27.76 25.95 -5.91
N ILE A 267 28.45 24.88 -6.31
CA ILE A 267 29.82 24.56 -5.90
C ILE A 267 30.83 25.50 -6.59
N ALA A 268 30.69 25.68 -7.90
CA ALA A 268 31.57 26.52 -8.72
C ALA A 268 31.51 27.99 -8.30
N SER A 269 30.34 28.49 -7.92
CA SER A 269 30.17 29.86 -7.40
C SER A 269 30.95 30.14 -6.11
N ARG A 270 31.46 29.10 -5.44
CA ARG A 270 32.20 29.16 -4.17
C ARG A 270 33.63 28.63 -4.28
N SER A 271 34.08 28.26 -5.48
CA SER A 271 35.36 27.61 -5.72
C SER A 271 36.20 28.43 -6.68
N THR A 272 37.50 28.52 -6.42
CA THR A 272 38.47 29.14 -7.35
C THR A 272 39.06 28.10 -8.31
N GLY A 273 39.36 28.51 -9.54
CA GLY A 273 39.91 27.67 -10.59
C GLY A 273 38.94 26.65 -11.21
N PHE A 274 37.66 26.69 -10.84
CA PHE A 274 36.63 25.73 -11.26
C PHE A 274 35.46 26.45 -11.94
N GLY A 275 35.10 25.96 -13.13
CA GLY A 275 33.97 26.45 -13.92
C GLY A 275 32.99 25.34 -14.29
N VAL A 276 31.74 25.70 -14.51
CA VAL A 276 30.67 24.80 -14.93
C VAL A 276 29.94 25.38 -16.13
N ILE A 277 29.70 24.55 -17.13
CA ILE A 277 28.85 24.85 -18.29
C ILE A 277 27.63 23.92 -18.23
N SER A 278 26.42 24.51 -18.17
CA SER A 278 25.16 23.76 -18.30
C SER A 278 24.58 23.88 -19.70
N VAL A 279 24.11 22.79 -20.27
CA VAL A 279 23.48 22.75 -21.60
C VAL A 279 21.98 22.97 -21.51
N ASN A 280 21.49 24.11 -22.01
CA ASN A 280 20.06 24.44 -22.07
C ASN A 280 19.40 23.98 -23.37
N VAL A 281 20.16 23.98 -24.47
CA VAL A 281 19.69 23.50 -25.79
C VAL A 281 20.56 22.33 -26.20
N LEU A 282 19.98 21.14 -26.17
CA LEU A 282 20.69 19.92 -26.55
C LEU A 282 20.69 19.74 -28.07
N ARG A 283 19.60 20.09 -28.73
CA ARG A 283 19.49 20.09 -30.20
C ARG A 283 18.74 21.35 -30.66
N PRO A 284 19.13 21.98 -31.78
CA PRO A 284 20.40 21.76 -32.50
C PRO A 284 21.61 22.02 -31.59
N TRP A 285 22.75 21.38 -31.86
CA TRP A 285 23.98 21.64 -31.12
C TRP A 285 24.71 22.82 -31.76
N ASP A 286 25.07 23.81 -30.95
CA ASP A 286 25.78 25.01 -31.41
C ASP A 286 27.24 24.98 -30.94
N GLU A 287 28.15 24.60 -31.83
CA GLU A 287 29.56 24.52 -31.51
C GLU A 287 30.20 25.87 -31.25
N ASP A 288 29.74 26.93 -31.95
CA ASP A 288 30.32 28.27 -31.84
C ASP A 288 29.95 28.89 -30.50
N SER A 289 28.69 28.78 -30.09
CA SER A 289 28.23 29.20 -28.76
C SER A 289 28.99 28.50 -27.62
N LEU A 290 29.32 27.20 -27.77
CA LEU A 290 30.12 26.48 -26.77
C LEU A 290 31.57 26.97 -26.70
N ARG A 291 32.18 27.29 -27.85
CA ARG A 291 33.54 27.84 -27.91
C ARG A 291 33.60 29.24 -27.29
N ASP A 292 32.60 30.07 -27.60
CA ASP A 292 32.55 31.47 -27.16
C ASP A 292 32.32 31.62 -25.65
N ILE A 293 31.59 30.69 -25.03
CA ILE A 293 31.31 30.75 -23.59
C ILE A 293 32.45 30.19 -22.71
N LEU A 294 33.41 29.49 -23.30
CA LEU A 294 34.49 28.86 -22.57
C LEU A 294 35.50 29.92 -22.04
N PRO A 295 35.92 29.87 -20.77
CA PRO A 295 36.98 30.73 -20.26
C PRO A 295 38.27 30.59 -21.08
N LYS A 296 38.94 31.71 -21.36
CA LYS A 296 40.21 31.71 -22.12
C LYS A 296 41.33 30.91 -21.44
N THR A 297 41.26 30.76 -20.12
CA THR A 297 42.19 29.99 -19.30
C THR A 297 41.83 28.51 -19.19
N ALA A 298 40.67 28.08 -19.69
CA ALA A 298 40.27 26.67 -19.62
C ALA A 298 41.28 25.79 -20.38
N ARG A 299 41.73 24.72 -19.71
CA ARG A 299 42.68 23.73 -20.24
C ARG A 299 42.10 22.33 -20.21
N ILE A 300 41.41 21.98 -19.13
CA ILE A 300 40.89 20.64 -18.87
C ILE A 300 39.36 20.69 -18.84
N ILE A 301 38.73 19.89 -19.69
CA ILE A 301 37.27 19.79 -19.78
C ILE A 301 36.83 18.41 -19.29
N HIS A 302 35.87 18.39 -18.38
CA HIS A 302 35.22 17.16 -17.90
C HIS A 302 33.76 17.15 -18.34
N VAL A 303 33.32 16.09 -19.00
CA VAL A 303 31.93 15.96 -19.45
C VAL A 303 31.22 14.91 -18.62
N LEU A 304 30.11 15.26 -17.98
CA LEU A 304 29.28 14.30 -17.23
C LEU A 304 28.15 13.83 -18.15
N ASP A 305 28.22 12.56 -18.52
CA ASP A 305 27.30 11.90 -19.43
C ASP A 305 26.31 11.02 -18.68
N ASP A 306 25.03 11.26 -18.90
CA ASP A 306 23.95 10.39 -18.43
C ASP A 306 23.88 9.13 -19.29
N VAL A 307 24.13 7.97 -18.68
CA VAL A 307 24.18 6.68 -19.38
C VAL A 307 23.36 5.60 -18.67
N PRO A 308 22.70 4.68 -19.41
CA PRO A 308 21.97 3.57 -18.81
C PRO A 308 22.87 2.66 -17.97
N THR A 309 24.09 2.42 -18.44
CA THR A 309 25.06 1.55 -17.77
C THR A 309 26.46 2.14 -17.91
N ALA A 310 27.38 1.75 -17.03
CA ALA A 310 28.78 2.19 -17.10
C ALA A 310 29.50 1.75 -18.40
N LEU A 311 28.93 0.81 -19.17
CA LEU A 311 29.47 0.34 -20.44
C LEU A 311 28.97 1.15 -21.63
N THR A 312 27.83 1.83 -21.50
CA THR A 312 27.22 2.62 -22.59
C THR A 312 27.97 3.93 -22.76
N GLN A 313 28.15 4.36 -24.01
CA GLN A 313 28.68 5.69 -24.32
C GLN A 313 27.55 6.71 -24.24
N GLY A 314 27.79 7.82 -23.55
CA GLY A 314 26.85 8.94 -23.51
C GLY A 314 26.93 9.79 -24.78
N PHE A 315 25.96 10.70 -24.91
CA PHE A 315 25.79 11.53 -26.11
C PHE A 315 26.42 12.92 -25.98
N LEU A 316 26.65 13.42 -24.76
CA LEU A 316 27.20 14.76 -24.55
C LEU A 316 28.70 14.79 -24.80
N TYR A 317 29.45 13.75 -24.39
CA TYR A 317 30.90 13.71 -24.62
C TYR A 317 31.28 13.81 -26.10
N PRO A 318 30.68 13.06 -27.04
CA PRO A 318 30.97 13.22 -28.46
C PRO A 318 30.73 14.64 -28.99
N ASP A 319 29.63 15.29 -28.57
CA ASP A 319 29.27 16.64 -29.02
C ASP A 319 30.27 17.70 -28.51
N VAL A 320 30.64 17.62 -27.22
CA VAL A 320 31.66 18.50 -26.62
C VAL A 320 33.05 18.24 -27.20
N PHE A 321 33.41 16.97 -27.37
CA PHE A 321 34.70 16.58 -27.94
C PHE A 321 34.83 17.07 -29.38
N GLY A 322 33.79 16.92 -30.20
CA GLY A 322 33.76 17.43 -31.58
C GLY A 322 33.93 18.94 -31.65
N ALA A 323 33.17 19.69 -30.85
CA ALA A 323 33.22 21.16 -30.82
C ALA A 323 34.59 21.72 -30.40
N LEU A 324 35.32 20.99 -29.55
CA LEU A 324 36.59 21.43 -28.96
C LEU A 324 37.84 20.73 -29.51
N LEU A 325 37.70 19.82 -30.48
CA LEU A 325 38.80 18.98 -31.01
C LEU A 325 40.01 19.78 -31.49
N TYR A 326 39.77 20.97 -32.06
CA TYR A 326 40.80 21.86 -32.61
C TYR A 326 40.95 23.17 -31.83
N HIS A 327 40.41 23.24 -30.61
CA HIS A 327 40.49 24.46 -29.81
C HIS A 327 41.90 24.65 -29.23
N GLU A 328 42.58 25.73 -29.59
CA GLU A 328 44.02 25.94 -29.29
C GLU A 328 44.37 25.90 -27.78
N ALA A 329 43.43 26.30 -26.93
CA ALA A 329 43.64 26.38 -25.49
C ALA A 329 43.36 25.05 -24.74
N VAL A 330 42.52 24.16 -25.28
CA VAL A 330 42.05 22.97 -24.55
C VAL A 330 43.07 21.84 -24.74
N SER A 331 43.65 21.34 -23.65
CA SER A 331 44.68 20.30 -23.69
C SER A 331 44.14 18.89 -23.44
N ALA A 332 43.01 18.76 -22.72
CA ALA A 332 42.40 17.46 -22.42
C ALA A 332 40.88 17.54 -22.25
N ILE A 333 40.17 16.52 -22.76
CA ILE A 333 38.72 16.34 -22.61
C ILE A 333 38.45 14.93 -22.07
N HIS A 334 37.85 14.85 -20.89
CA HIS A 334 37.57 13.59 -20.19
C HIS A 334 36.06 13.38 -20.04
N GLY A 335 35.56 12.22 -20.45
CA GLY A 335 34.17 11.82 -20.23
C GLY A 335 34.00 11.03 -18.94
N HIS A 336 32.94 11.33 -18.20
CA HIS A 336 32.54 10.64 -16.97
C HIS A 336 31.11 10.12 -17.13
N ARG A 337 30.95 8.81 -16.99
CA ARG A 337 29.66 8.13 -17.14
C ARG A 337 28.91 8.12 -15.80
N VAL A 338 27.69 8.66 -15.80
CA VAL A 338 26.80 8.72 -14.64
C VAL A 338 25.55 7.90 -14.93
N THR A 339 25.34 6.86 -14.12
CA THR A 339 24.14 6.00 -14.20
C THR A 339 22.97 6.58 -13.40
N PRO A 340 21.72 6.19 -13.69
CA PRO A 340 20.56 6.64 -12.92
C PRO A 340 20.69 6.43 -11.40
N ALA A 341 21.24 5.30 -10.97
CA ALA A 341 21.50 5.01 -9.56
C ALA A 341 22.55 5.95 -8.94
N GLN A 342 23.58 6.32 -9.71
CA GLN A 342 24.56 7.32 -9.26
C GLN A 342 23.93 8.71 -9.19
N THR A 343 23.15 9.12 -10.19
CA THR A 343 22.43 10.40 -10.18
C THR A 343 21.51 10.49 -8.96
N GLN A 344 20.74 9.44 -8.68
CA GLN A 344 19.90 9.36 -7.49
C GLN A 344 20.76 9.49 -6.22
N SER A 345 21.85 8.74 -6.10
CA SER A 345 22.74 8.83 -4.94
C SER A 345 23.41 10.20 -4.79
N TYR A 346 23.66 10.92 -5.87
CA TYR A 346 24.24 12.28 -5.86
C TYR A 346 23.23 13.34 -5.45
N VAL A 347 21.95 13.14 -5.77
CA VAL A 347 20.87 14.03 -5.35
C VAL A 347 20.46 13.74 -3.90
N SER A 348 20.45 12.48 -3.49
CA SER A 348 19.93 12.06 -2.18
C SER A 348 20.95 12.09 -1.04
N LYS A 349 22.21 12.46 -1.29
CA LYS A 349 23.29 12.55 -0.28
C LYS A 349 24.14 13.79 -0.50
N GLU A 350 24.26 14.65 0.49
CA GLU A 350 24.87 15.99 0.37
C GLU A 350 26.34 15.89 -0.12
N ASP A 351 27.12 14.96 0.45
CA ASP A 351 28.54 14.82 0.16
C ASP A 351 28.86 13.90 -1.03
N ALA A 352 27.90 13.15 -1.56
CA ALA A 352 28.21 12.13 -2.57
C ALA A 352 28.70 12.78 -3.88
N PHE A 353 28.03 13.84 -4.32
CA PHE A 353 28.40 14.55 -5.54
C PHE A 353 29.68 15.36 -5.39
N ILE A 354 29.86 16.05 -4.25
CA ILE A 354 31.10 16.80 -3.94
C ILE A 354 32.30 15.86 -3.92
N ARG A 355 32.19 14.70 -3.25
CA ARG A 355 33.24 13.67 -3.25
C ARG A 355 33.54 13.15 -4.64
N PHE A 356 32.53 12.97 -5.48
CA PHE A 356 32.71 12.57 -6.87
C PHE A 356 33.50 13.61 -7.67
N LEU A 357 33.08 14.87 -7.66
CA LEU A 357 33.76 15.97 -8.36
C LEU A 357 35.21 16.12 -7.87
N SER A 358 35.44 16.03 -6.56
CA SER A 358 36.76 16.21 -5.93
C SER A 358 37.88 15.29 -6.42
N LYS A 359 37.53 14.24 -7.17
CA LYS A 359 38.49 13.30 -7.79
C LYS A 359 39.20 13.90 -8.99
N PHE A 360 38.62 14.90 -9.64
CA PHE A 360 39.12 15.44 -10.91
C PHE A 360 39.03 16.97 -11.04
N VAL A 361 38.45 17.67 -10.07
CA VAL A 361 38.43 19.15 -10.02
C VAL A 361 39.43 19.68 -8.97
N PRO A 362 39.75 21.00 -8.97
CA PRO A 362 40.71 21.60 -8.04
C PRO A 362 40.39 21.37 -6.56
N ALA A 363 41.43 21.40 -5.71
CA ALA A 363 41.30 21.17 -4.27
C ALA A 363 40.38 22.18 -3.55
N SER A 364 40.14 23.36 -4.13
CA SER A 364 39.20 24.37 -3.64
C SER A 364 37.78 23.80 -3.46
N VAL A 365 37.37 22.85 -4.29
CA VAL A 365 36.05 22.19 -4.20
C VAL A 365 35.92 21.31 -2.95
N LYS A 366 37.02 20.74 -2.43
CA LYS A 366 37.01 19.93 -1.20
C LYS A 366 36.66 20.75 0.05
N ASN A 367 36.83 22.07 -0.02
CA ASN A 367 36.59 22.98 1.11
C ASN A 367 35.16 23.53 1.13
N VAL A 368 34.29 23.15 0.19
CA VAL A 368 32.88 23.54 0.18
C VAL A 368 32.12 22.66 1.18
N SER A 369 31.90 23.17 2.38
CA SER A 369 31.30 22.41 3.50
C SER A 369 29.79 22.57 3.66
N ALA A 370 29.16 23.55 3.01
CA ALA A 370 27.70 23.74 3.04
C ALA A 370 27.20 24.43 1.77
N LEU A 371 26.20 23.83 1.11
CA LEU A 371 25.58 24.41 -0.08
C LEU A 371 24.50 25.44 0.22
N LEU A 372 23.98 25.45 1.45
CA LEU A 372 22.97 26.37 1.95
C LEU A 372 23.54 27.38 2.97
N PRO A 373 22.91 28.55 3.13
CA PRO A 373 23.23 29.48 4.22
C PRO A 373 23.03 28.83 5.60
N SER A 374 23.86 29.17 6.59
CA SER A 374 23.73 28.69 7.97
C SER A 374 22.45 29.16 8.68
N SER A 375 21.77 30.16 8.13
CA SER A 375 20.48 30.68 8.58
C SER A 375 19.29 29.86 8.09
N ALA A 376 19.49 28.95 7.13
CA ALA A 376 18.42 28.11 6.61
C ALA A 376 18.00 27.06 7.64
N LYS A 377 16.69 26.85 7.77
CA LYS A 377 16.08 25.82 8.62
C LYS A 377 15.50 24.73 7.74
N LYS A 378 15.91 23.49 8.01
CA LYS A 378 15.54 22.26 7.31
C LYS A 378 14.48 21.50 8.12
N LEU A 379 13.33 21.20 7.52
CA LEU A 379 12.20 20.56 8.20
C LEU A 379 11.72 19.32 7.45
N PHE A 380 11.43 18.25 8.18
CA PHE A 380 10.69 17.09 7.68
C PHE A 380 9.39 16.91 8.45
N LEU A 381 8.29 16.75 7.72
CA LEU A 381 6.97 16.46 8.29
C LEU A 381 6.45 15.16 7.67
N PHE A 382 6.30 14.13 8.50
CA PHE A 382 5.82 12.81 8.09
C PHE A 382 4.35 12.62 8.45
N SER A 383 3.56 12.19 7.48
CA SER A 383 2.15 11.83 7.65
C SER A 383 1.77 10.62 6.80
N THR A 384 0.53 10.16 6.92
CA THR A 384 -0.07 9.19 6.02
C THR A 384 -1.05 9.89 5.07
N PRO A 385 -1.23 9.38 3.83
CA PRO A 385 -2.28 9.84 2.94
C PRO A 385 -3.66 9.78 3.63
N ASN A 386 -4.50 10.78 3.39
CA ASN A 386 -5.84 10.93 3.99
C ASN A 386 -5.87 11.24 5.49
N SER A 387 -4.73 11.52 6.15
CA SER A 387 -4.72 12.05 7.51
C SER A 387 -5.35 13.46 7.57
N VAL A 388 -6.04 13.79 8.66
CA VAL A 388 -6.58 15.14 8.94
C VAL A 388 -5.48 16.21 8.86
N LEU A 389 -4.26 15.86 9.23
CA LEU A 389 -3.09 16.75 9.23
C LEU A 389 -2.37 16.82 7.89
N THR A 390 -2.90 16.22 6.82
CA THR A 390 -2.29 16.32 5.48
C THR A 390 -2.18 17.78 5.01
N SER A 391 -3.12 18.63 5.43
CA SER A 391 -3.13 20.06 5.06
C SER A 391 -2.13 20.91 5.87
N PHE A 392 -1.57 20.39 6.96
CA PHE A 392 -0.76 21.15 7.91
C PHE A 392 0.46 21.79 7.23
N SER A 393 1.16 21.05 6.38
CA SER A 393 2.37 21.53 5.68
C SER A 393 2.08 22.74 4.81
N HIS A 394 0.95 22.75 4.10
CA HIS A 394 0.53 23.88 3.25
C HIS A 394 0.05 25.07 4.08
N VAL A 395 -0.66 24.81 5.18
CA VAL A 395 -1.05 25.87 6.13
C VAL A 395 0.18 26.53 6.75
N LEU A 396 1.21 25.74 7.07
CA LEU A 396 2.46 26.25 7.61
C LEU A 396 3.23 27.09 6.59
N GLU A 397 3.30 26.60 5.35
CA GLU A 397 3.88 27.35 4.23
C GLU A 397 3.19 28.72 4.06
N ASP A 398 1.86 28.77 4.15
CA ASP A 398 1.07 30.01 4.02
C ASP A 398 1.42 31.07 5.07
N VAL A 399 1.64 30.64 6.31
CA VAL A 399 2.08 31.53 7.39
C VAL A 399 3.42 32.18 7.02
N PHE A 400 4.35 31.41 6.46
CA PHE A 400 5.67 31.94 6.11
C PHE A 400 5.68 32.73 4.80
N LEU A 401 4.89 32.35 3.79
CA LEU A 401 4.75 33.10 2.54
C LEU A 401 4.10 34.47 2.76
N SER A 402 3.20 34.58 3.74
CA SER A 402 2.61 35.85 4.17
C SER A 402 3.62 36.79 4.83
N ASN A 403 4.75 36.25 5.32
CA ASN A 403 5.83 37.02 5.91
C ASN A 403 6.82 37.53 4.85
N LYS A 404 7.01 38.85 4.79
CA LYS A 404 7.90 39.48 3.81
C LYS A 404 9.39 39.17 4.02
N GLY A 405 9.79 38.70 5.20
CA GLY A 405 11.20 38.46 5.56
C GLY A 405 11.71 37.04 5.31
N VAL A 406 10.82 36.05 5.15
CA VAL A 406 11.16 34.62 5.10
C VAL A 406 10.72 34.04 3.76
N SER A 407 11.59 33.24 3.15
CA SER A 407 11.26 32.36 2.04
C SER A 407 10.89 30.99 2.60
N ALA A 408 9.76 30.45 2.18
CA ALA A 408 9.38 29.07 2.45
C ALA A 408 9.31 28.33 1.12
N ARG A 409 9.93 27.15 1.08
CA ARG A 409 9.93 26.25 -0.08
C ARG A 409 9.48 24.89 0.42
N LEU A 410 8.56 24.25 -0.30
CA LEU A 410 7.98 22.96 0.09
C LEU A 410 7.98 21.99 -1.08
N LEU A 411 8.42 20.76 -0.81
CA LEU A 411 8.30 19.61 -1.70
C LEU A 411 7.62 18.47 -0.95
N THR A 412 6.68 17.81 -1.60
CA THR A 412 5.98 16.63 -1.08
C THR A 412 6.47 15.39 -1.83
N ASP A 413 7.09 14.48 -1.09
CA ASP A 413 7.57 13.17 -1.53
C ASP A 413 6.65 12.07 -0.98
N HIS A 414 6.58 10.93 -1.66
CA HIS A 414 5.79 9.78 -1.19
C HIS A 414 6.59 8.48 -1.19
N ASP A 415 6.27 7.65 -0.19
CA ASP A 415 6.71 6.26 -0.09
C ASP A 415 5.48 5.36 -0.12
N ALA A 416 5.27 4.65 -1.23
CA ALA A 416 4.12 3.80 -1.46
C ALA A 416 4.32 2.35 -0.97
N PHE A 417 5.56 1.92 -0.74
CA PHE A 417 5.88 0.51 -0.54
C PHE A 417 6.31 0.18 0.89
N SER A 418 6.86 1.12 1.66
CA SER A 418 7.31 0.81 3.03
C SER A 418 6.17 0.55 4.03
N LYS A 419 4.96 1.07 3.75
CA LYS A 419 3.77 0.91 4.59
C LYS A 419 2.49 0.83 3.76
N SER A 420 1.58 -0.09 4.12
CA SER A 420 0.23 -0.15 3.55
C SER A 420 -0.52 1.18 3.75
N GLY A 421 -1.08 1.72 2.66
CA GLY A 421 -1.68 3.06 2.61
C GLY A 421 -0.70 4.20 2.29
N GLY A 422 0.61 3.91 2.23
CA GLY A 422 1.66 4.87 1.89
C GLY A 422 2.05 5.85 3.00
N ILE A 423 3.12 6.60 2.77
CA ILE A 423 3.63 7.67 3.63
C ILE A 423 3.80 8.91 2.78
N THR A 424 3.42 10.06 3.34
CA THR A 424 3.64 11.38 2.77
C THR A 424 4.74 12.09 3.55
N ILE A 425 5.74 12.59 2.84
CA ILE A 425 6.90 13.27 3.42
C ILE A 425 6.96 14.69 2.86
N ASN A 426 6.76 15.67 3.73
CA ASN A 426 6.87 17.08 3.35
C ASN A 426 8.24 17.61 3.78
N ARG A 427 9.04 18.02 2.81
CA ARG A 427 10.37 18.60 2.98
C ARG A 427 10.24 20.09 2.83
N MET A 428 10.46 20.83 3.91
CA MET A 428 10.32 22.28 3.93
C MET A 428 11.65 22.94 4.25
N LEU A 429 11.99 23.94 3.44
CA LEU A 429 13.18 24.78 3.63
C LEU A 429 12.73 26.20 3.91
N LEU A 430 13.14 26.73 5.07
CA LEU A 430 12.89 28.11 5.46
C LEU A 430 14.21 28.88 5.45
N SER A 431 14.26 30.04 4.79
CA SER A 431 15.45 30.89 4.78
C SER A 431 15.11 32.39 4.77
N PRO A 432 15.96 33.27 5.30
CA PRO A 432 15.76 34.71 5.13
C PRO A 432 15.82 35.10 3.65
N LYS A 433 14.88 35.91 3.15
CA LYS A 433 14.87 36.33 1.72
C LYS A 433 16.11 37.12 1.29
N LYS A 434 16.87 37.67 2.24
CA LYS A 434 18.10 38.44 2.00
C LYS A 434 19.32 37.56 1.75
N ASP A 435 19.27 36.29 2.13
CA ASP A 435 20.36 35.35 1.94
C ASP A 435 20.26 34.75 0.55
N VAL A 436 20.76 35.50 -0.44
CA VAL A 436 20.76 35.12 -1.85
C VAL A 436 21.71 33.93 -2.03
N SER A 437 21.14 32.74 -2.26
CA SER A 437 21.88 31.56 -2.69
C SER A 437 21.39 31.13 -4.08
N PRO A 438 22.25 30.52 -4.91
CA PRO A 438 21.80 29.94 -6.18
C PRO A 438 20.70 28.92 -5.92
N PHE A 439 19.70 28.87 -6.81
CA PHE A 439 18.58 27.95 -6.67
C PHE A 439 19.10 26.50 -6.69
N LEU A 440 18.81 25.77 -5.61
CA LEU A 440 19.09 24.35 -5.47
C LEU A 440 17.76 23.64 -5.21
N PRO A 441 17.37 22.62 -5.99
CA PRO A 441 16.15 21.86 -5.74
C PRO A 441 16.17 21.28 -4.32
N ILE A 442 15.01 21.26 -3.64
CA ILE A 442 14.90 20.72 -2.27
C ILE A 442 15.62 19.38 -2.08
N PRO A 443 15.61 18.45 -3.04
CA PRO A 443 16.24 17.17 -2.82
C PRO A 443 17.75 17.19 -2.69
N VAL A 444 18.40 18.12 -3.38
CA VAL A 444 19.83 18.42 -3.24
C VAL A 444 20.09 19.27 -1.98
N ALA A 445 19.17 20.18 -1.66
CA ALA A 445 19.31 21.12 -0.55
C ALA A 445 19.03 20.51 0.83
N LEU A 446 18.14 19.51 0.91
CA LEU A 446 17.66 18.90 2.14
C LEU A 446 17.61 17.36 2.08
N PRO A 447 18.71 16.64 1.75
CA PRO A 447 19.01 15.24 2.04
C PRO A 447 17.99 14.29 2.67
N PHE A 448 17.72 13.09 2.13
CA PHE A 448 17.31 11.97 3.02
C PHE A 448 18.56 11.36 3.69
N GLU A 449 19.26 12.18 4.46
CA GLU A 449 20.53 11.83 5.11
C GLU A 449 20.44 12.01 6.63
N LYS A 450 21.27 11.27 7.36
CA LYS A 450 21.32 11.32 8.83
C LYS A 450 21.75 12.73 9.28
N ASP A 451 21.19 13.20 10.39
CA ASP A 451 21.60 14.46 11.03
C ASP A 451 21.42 15.71 10.15
N GLU A 452 20.34 15.77 9.35
CA GLU A 452 20.10 16.90 8.45
C GLU A 452 19.01 17.90 8.86
N VAL A 453 18.08 17.48 9.73
CA VAL A 453 16.84 18.21 9.96
C VAL A 453 16.89 18.99 11.27
N ASP A 454 16.52 20.28 11.23
CA ASP A 454 16.42 21.16 12.40
C ASP A 454 15.10 20.98 13.17
N PHE A 455 14.05 20.51 12.49
CA PHE A 455 12.74 20.20 13.08
C PHE A 455 12.06 19.00 12.40
N LEU A 456 11.69 18.01 13.19
CA LEU A 456 11.03 16.79 12.75
C LEU A 456 9.58 16.72 13.26
N GLY A 457 8.60 16.81 12.37
CA GLY A 457 7.19 16.61 12.69
C GLY A 457 6.75 15.19 12.34
N ILE A 458 6.24 14.45 13.32
CA ILE A 458 5.62 13.13 13.11
C ILE A 458 4.13 13.29 13.36
N LEU A 459 3.37 13.46 12.27
CA LEU A 459 1.94 13.79 12.30
C LEU A 459 1.05 12.54 12.39
N ASP A 460 1.63 11.35 12.18
CA ASP A 460 0.98 10.06 12.41
C ASP A 460 1.86 9.22 13.36
N PRO A 461 1.41 8.93 14.59
CA PRO A 461 2.22 8.26 15.59
C PRO A 461 2.51 6.79 15.27
N SER A 462 1.77 6.17 14.35
CA SER A 462 2.06 4.80 13.89
C SER A 462 3.41 4.67 13.17
N LEU A 463 3.93 5.78 12.62
CA LEU A 463 5.22 5.80 11.94
C LEU A 463 6.39 5.64 12.91
N VAL A 464 6.24 6.08 14.16
CA VAL A 464 7.27 5.96 15.21
C VAL A 464 7.68 4.51 15.46
N LYS A 465 6.72 3.58 15.35
CA LYS A 465 6.94 2.14 15.58
C LYS A 465 7.64 1.46 14.40
N SER A 466 7.33 1.90 13.19
CA SER A 466 7.64 1.17 11.96
C SER A 466 8.88 1.71 11.22
N HIS A 467 9.19 3.01 11.35
CA HIS A 467 10.20 3.68 10.53
C HIS A 467 11.27 4.38 11.36
N SER A 468 12.52 4.35 10.86
CA SER A 468 13.65 5.01 11.50
C SER A 468 13.65 6.51 11.18
N LEU A 469 12.83 7.28 11.90
CA LEU A 469 12.66 8.72 11.64
C LEU A 469 13.65 9.60 12.43
N VAL A 470 14.00 9.21 13.65
CA VAL A 470 14.88 9.98 14.55
C VAL A 470 16.27 10.19 13.96
N LYS A 471 16.73 9.29 13.07
CA LYS A 471 18.04 9.39 12.44
C LYS A 471 18.22 10.70 11.65
N TYR A 472 17.15 11.26 11.10
CA TYR A 472 17.22 12.51 10.32
C TYR A 472 17.42 13.76 11.18
N ALA A 473 17.05 13.71 12.47
CA ALA A 473 17.15 14.85 13.38
C ALA A 473 18.61 15.18 13.71
N LYS A 474 18.98 16.47 13.60
CA LYS A 474 20.29 17.00 14.01
C LYS A 474 20.48 16.95 15.53
N PRO A 475 21.72 16.95 16.04
CA PRO A 475 21.98 17.22 17.44
C PRO A 475 21.37 18.55 17.92
N GLY A 476 20.68 18.55 19.06
CA GLY A 476 19.99 19.73 19.61
C GLY A 476 18.71 20.16 18.87
N SER A 477 18.23 19.36 17.92
CA SER A 477 17.01 19.66 17.16
C SER A 477 15.72 19.29 17.92
N VAL A 478 14.59 19.64 17.32
CA VAL A 478 13.26 19.41 17.90
C VAL A 478 12.52 18.30 17.15
N ILE A 479 11.93 17.36 17.89
CA ILE A 479 10.98 16.37 17.37
C ILE A 479 9.60 16.65 17.99
N LEU A 480 8.58 16.82 17.16
CA LEU A 480 7.19 16.95 17.59
C LEU A 480 6.38 15.75 17.11
N VAL A 481 5.80 14.99 18.03
CA VAL A 481 4.91 13.87 17.74
C VAL A 481 3.46 14.27 18.02
N ILE A 482 2.59 14.19 17.02
CA ILE A 482 1.16 14.44 17.21
C ILE A 482 0.49 13.12 17.58
N THR A 483 -0.05 13.04 18.80
CA THR A 483 -0.64 11.80 19.31
C THR A 483 -1.53 12.08 20.51
N SER A 484 -2.54 11.23 20.69
CA SER A 484 -3.33 11.16 21.92
C SER A 484 -2.68 10.29 23.01
N TRP A 485 -1.51 9.70 22.74
CA TRP A 485 -0.77 8.90 23.72
C TRP A 485 -0.22 9.78 24.83
N SER A 486 -0.26 9.25 26.06
CA SER A 486 0.44 9.87 27.19
C SER A 486 1.97 9.86 26.96
N PRO A 487 2.75 10.74 27.61
CA PRO A 487 4.21 10.73 27.49
C PRO A 487 4.85 9.37 27.80
N ALA A 488 4.32 8.64 28.79
CA ALA A 488 4.78 7.31 29.13
C ALA A 488 4.50 6.28 28.03
N GLU A 489 3.32 6.34 27.40
CA GLU A 489 2.98 5.47 26.28
C GLU A 489 3.82 5.79 25.04
N LEU A 490 4.11 7.06 24.76
CA LEU A 490 4.97 7.42 23.63
C LEU A 490 6.39 6.87 23.82
N LEU A 491 6.96 7.00 25.02
CA LEU A 491 8.27 6.42 25.35
C LEU A 491 8.26 4.89 25.22
N ALA A 492 7.19 4.22 25.66
CA ALA A 492 7.06 2.76 25.51
C ALA A 492 6.91 2.29 24.05
N ASN A 493 6.43 3.16 23.16
CA ASN A 493 6.24 2.86 21.74
C ASN A 493 7.42 3.29 20.86
N LEU A 494 8.39 4.04 21.41
CA LEU A 494 9.64 4.40 20.75
C LEU A 494 10.63 3.24 20.87
N PRO A 495 11.18 2.73 19.76
CA PRO A 495 12.20 1.69 19.83
C PRO A 495 13.47 2.15 20.57
N SER A 496 14.17 1.21 21.21
CA SER A 496 15.36 1.47 22.01
C SER A 496 16.44 2.23 21.24
N GLU A 497 16.65 1.90 19.96
CA GLU A 497 17.59 2.59 19.07
C GLU A 497 17.20 4.06 18.85
N SER A 498 15.92 4.34 18.67
CA SER A 498 15.41 5.71 18.53
C SER A 498 15.59 6.49 19.83
N LEU A 499 15.28 5.91 21.00
CA LEU A 499 15.49 6.55 22.30
C LEU A 499 16.98 6.85 22.56
N ALA A 500 17.86 5.89 22.26
CA ALA A 500 19.31 6.08 22.35
C ALA A 500 19.78 7.20 21.43
N SER A 501 19.26 7.27 20.20
CA SER A 501 19.57 8.36 19.27
C SER A 501 19.05 9.71 19.75
N VAL A 502 17.87 9.79 20.37
CA VAL A 502 17.35 11.05 20.95
C VAL A 502 18.27 11.51 22.08
N ALA A 503 18.63 10.61 23.00
CA ALA A 503 19.49 10.92 24.14
C ALA A 503 20.92 11.31 23.72
N GLN A 504 21.53 10.55 22.80
CA GLN A 504 22.90 10.81 22.32
C GLN A 504 23.01 12.16 21.61
N LYS A 505 21.98 12.53 20.85
CA LYS A 505 21.96 13.76 20.07
C LYS A 505 21.43 14.96 20.86
N ASP A 506 21.05 14.80 22.12
CA ASP A 506 20.41 15.86 22.93
C ASP A 506 19.21 16.49 22.20
N VAL A 507 18.35 15.64 21.62
CA VAL A 507 17.19 16.06 20.84
C VAL A 507 16.00 16.33 21.77
N HIS A 508 15.31 17.44 21.58
CA HIS A 508 14.15 17.81 22.38
C HIS A 508 12.88 17.16 21.81
N LEU A 509 12.29 16.22 22.56
CA LEU A 509 11.09 15.48 22.16
C LEU A 509 9.83 16.09 22.77
N TYR A 510 8.88 16.50 21.93
CA TYR A 510 7.59 17.04 22.33
C TYR A 510 6.44 16.16 21.85
N THR A 511 5.36 16.13 22.63
CA THR A 511 4.07 15.52 22.23
C THR A 511 2.94 16.54 22.30
N PHE A 512 1.93 16.36 21.43
CA PHE A 512 0.78 17.25 21.34
C PHE A 512 -0.50 16.51 20.90
N ASP A 513 -1.53 16.52 21.74
CA ASP A 513 -2.85 15.92 21.44
C ASP A 513 -3.78 16.94 20.77
N ALA A 514 -3.52 17.20 19.49
CA ALA A 514 -4.26 18.20 18.72
C ALA A 514 -5.75 17.85 18.61
N ALA A 515 -6.08 16.57 18.37
CA ALA A 515 -7.46 16.10 18.23
C ALA A 515 -8.26 16.23 19.53
N GLY A 516 -7.68 15.81 20.67
CA GLY A 516 -8.31 15.95 21.98
C GLY A 516 -8.59 17.41 22.34
N ILE A 517 -7.63 18.30 22.10
CA ILE A 517 -7.79 19.74 22.36
C ILE A 517 -8.84 20.37 21.42
N ALA A 518 -8.81 20.04 20.14
CA ALA A 518 -9.77 20.56 19.16
C ALA A 518 -11.22 20.19 19.54
N SER A 519 -11.45 18.96 20.01
CA SER A 519 -12.78 18.49 20.45
C SER A 519 -13.37 19.26 21.64
N GLN A 520 -12.53 19.94 22.43
CA GLN A 520 -12.97 20.77 23.56
C GLN A 520 -13.29 22.21 23.14
N LEU A 521 -12.79 22.65 21.97
CA LEU A 521 -12.91 24.02 21.49
C LEU A 521 -14.06 24.22 20.50
N VAL A 522 -14.41 23.19 19.72
CA VAL A 522 -15.43 23.26 18.65
C VAL A 522 -16.20 21.94 18.51
N ASP A 523 -17.40 22.02 17.94
CA ASP A 523 -18.22 20.86 17.60
C ASP A 523 -17.54 19.95 16.56
N ALA A 524 -17.93 18.66 16.53
CA ALA A 524 -17.30 17.59 15.74
C ALA A 524 -17.19 17.86 14.22
N SER A 525 -18.01 18.77 13.65
CA SER A 525 -17.94 19.11 12.22
C SER A 525 -16.78 20.06 11.86
N ASN A 526 -16.15 20.70 12.85
CA ASN A 526 -15.14 21.74 12.65
C ASN A 526 -13.76 21.36 13.23
N THR A 527 -13.64 20.16 13.81
CA THR A 527 -12.45 19.73 14.56
C THR A 527 -11.19 19.69 13.69
N ASP A 528 -11.28 19.19 12.46
CA ASP A 528 -10.15 19.03 11.53
C ASP A 528 -9.40 20.34 11.25
N VAL A 529 -10.15 21.43 11.12
CA VAL A 529 -9.61 22.77 10.86
C VAL A 529 -8.83 23.27 12.05
N VAL A 530 -9.43 23.13 13.23
CA VAL A 530 -8.85 23.59 14.48
C VAL A 530 -7.62 22.76 14.80
N GLU A 531 -7.61 21.47 14.49
CA GLU A 531 -6.44 20.59 14.65
C GLU A 531 -5.23 21.12 13.86
N ASN A 532 -5.39 21.42 12.57
CA ASN A 532 -4.31 21.95 11.73
C ASN A 532 -3.79 23.31 12.26
N VAL A 533 -4.68 24.18 12.76
CA VAL A 533 -4.30 25.46 13.37
C VAL A 533 -3.55 25.27 14.68
N LEU A 534 -4.02 24.37 15.56
CA LEU A 534 -3.37 24.03 16.82
C LEU A 534 -1.94 23.52 16.59
N VAL A 535 -1.75 22.61 15.65
CA VAL A 535 -0.42 22.09 15.28
C VAL A 535 0.47 23.20 14.71
N THR A 536 -0.07 24.13 13.93
CA THR A 536 0.65 25.31 13.43
C THR A 536 1.12 26.21 14.56
N LEU A 537 0.30 26.47 15.57
CA LEU A 537 0.66 27.30 16.71
C LEU A 537 1.71 26.62 17.60
N ALA A 538 1.58 25.30 17.81
CA ALA A 538 2.58 24.49 18.50
C ALA A 538 3.94 24.53 17.77
N PHE A 539 3.93 24.36 16.44
CA PHE A 539 5.11 24.49 15.61
C PHE A 539 5.75 25.89 15.76
N LEU A 540 4.96 26.98 15.65
CA LEU A 540 5.49 28.34 15.74
C LEU A 540 6.14 28.62 17.10
N ARG A 541 5.58 28.08 18.19
CA ARG A 541 6.21 28.14 19.52
C ARG A 541 7.58 27.48 19.51
N LEU A 542 7.69 26.27 18.95
CA LEU A 542 8.94 25.52 18.89
C LEU A 542 9.96 26.18 17.95
N TYR A 543 9.50 26.69 16.80
CA TYR A 543 10.32 27.40 15.82
C TYR A 543 10.95 28.69 16.38
N LEU A 544 10.19 29.46 17.18
CA LEU A 544 10.69 30.68 17.82
C LEU A 544 11.62 30.39 19.03
N GLY A 545 11.59 29.16 19.56
CA GLY A 545 12.43 28.72 20.67
C GLY A 545 12.36 29.66 21.87
N GLY A 546 13.52 30.07 22.39
CA GLY A 546 13.60 30.98 23.55
C GLY A 546 13.01 32.38 23.34
N ALA A 547 12.71 32.79 22.10
CA ALA A 547 12.03 34.06 21.81
C ALA A 547 10.50 33.94 21.79
N ALA A 548 9.96 32.71 21.88
CA ALA A 548 8.53 32.47 21.84
C ALA A 548 7.81 33.15 23.02
N ARG A 549 6.81 33.98 22.71
CA ARG A 549 5.81 34.47 23.66
C ARG A 549 4.43 34.24 23.06
N GLU A 550 3.44 33.98 23.90
CA GLU A 550 2.09 33.61 23.45
C GLU A 550 1.48 34.69 22.54
N ASP A 551 1.67 35.97 22.88
CA ASP A 551 1.27 37.10 22.06
C ASP A 551 2.02 37.17 20.72
N LEU A 552 3.32 36.84 20.70
CA LEU A 552 4.12 36.85 19.47
C LEU A 552 3.68 35.75 18.50
N VAL A 553 3.41 34.54 19.01
CA VAL A 553 2.88 33.43 18.19
C VAL A 553 1.51 33.80 17.61
N ALA A 554 0.62 34.38 18.42
CA ALA A 554 -0.67 34.88 17.94
C ALA A 554 -0.51 35.96 16.86
N ILE A 555 0.43 36.90 17.01
CA ILE A 555 0.70 37.94 16.01
C ILE A 555 1.15 37.34 14.67
N VAL A 556 2.06 36.36 14.70
CA VAL A 556 2.53 35.68 13.49
C VAL A 556 1.38 34.92 12.83
N ALA A 557 0.59 34.19 13.63
CA ALA A 557 -0.57 33.43 13.13
C ALA A 557 -1.71 34.31 12.59
N LYS A 558 -1.94 35.51 13.14
CA LYS A 558 -2.95 36.48 12.66
C LYS A 558 -2.75 36.90 11.21
N SER A 559 -1.54 36.76 10.67
CA SER A 559 -1.26 37.03 9.26
C SER A 559 -1.88 35.99 8.32
N ALA A 560 -2.12 34.76 8.80
CA ALA A 560 -2.68 33.65 8.03
C ALA A 560 -4.13 33.32 8.41
N PHE A 561 -4.53 33.55 9.66
CA PHE A 561 -5.88 33.26 10.16
C PHE A 561 -6.56 34.55 10.62
N GLU A 562 -7.72 34.91 10.04
CA GLU A 562 -8.46 36.17 10.22
C GLU A 562 -9.05 36.38 11.65
N GLY A 563 -8.26 36.18 12.71
CA GLY A 563 -8.59 36.44 14.11
C GLY A 563 -9.61 35.49 14.76
N VAL A 564 -10.44 34.81 13.96
CA VAL A 564 -11.43 33.81 14.39
C VAL A 564 -11.27 32.57 13.51
N VAL A 565 -11.26 31.39 14.13
CA VAL A 565 -11.15 30.09 13.47
C VAL A 565 -12.39 29.26 13.83
N GLN A 566 -13.25 29.02 12.84
CA GLN A 566 -14.48 28.20 13.00
C GLN A 566 -15.37 28.59 14.20
N GLY A 567 -15.51 29.89 14.47
CA GLY A 567 -16.34 30.41 15.57
C GLY A 567 -15.61 30.64 16.90
N THR A 568 -14.36 30.19 17.02
CA THR A 568 -13.52 30.38 18.22
C THR A 568 -12.44 31.43 17.96
N SER A 569 -12.14 32.30 18.93
CA SER A 569 -11.10 33.31 18.76
C SER A 569 -9.71 32.66 18.63
N LEU A 570 -8.88 33.18 17.73
CA LEU A 570 -7.52 32.68 17.52
C LEU A 570 -6.68 32.76 18.81
N ASP A 571 -6.92 33.79 19.63
CA ASP A 571 -6.23 33.92 20.93
C ASP A 571 -6.58 32.75 21.87
N ALA A 572 -7.84 32.29 21.90
CA ALA A 572 -8.24 31.13 22.71
C ALA A 572 -7.65 29.81 22.17
N VAL A 573 -7.63 29.63 20.85
CA VAL A 573 -6.98 28.47 20.21
C VAL A 573 -5.48 28.47 20.50
N ASN A 574 -4.83 29.63 20.47
CA ASN A 574 -3.41 29.79 20.81
C ASN A 574 -3.12 29.49 22.28
N SER A 575 -3.94 29.96 23.22
CA SER A 575 -3.79 29.59 24.65
C SER A 575 -3.93 28.09 24.89
N ALA A 576 -4.85 27.44 24.17
CA ALA A 576 -5.02 25.99 24.23
C ALA A 576 -3.80 25.24 23.64
N ALA A 577 -3.31 25.66 22.46
CA ALA A 577 -2.10 25.10 21.86
C ALA A 577 -0.87 25.29 22.76
N TRP A 578 -0.74 26.48 23.37
CA TRP A 578 0.35 26.78 24.29
C TRP A 578 0.33 25.88 25.51
N SER A 579 -0.84 25.65 26.10
CA SER A 579 -0.98 24.81 27.30
C SER A 579 -0.87 23.32 27.01
N GLY A 580 -1.26 22.88 25.82
CA GLY A 580 -1.32 21.46 25.45
C GLY A 580 0.01 20.85 24.98
N LEU A 581 1.02 21.66 24.67
CA LEU A 581 2.33 21.17 24.22
C LEU A 581 3.16 20.69 25.41
N VAL A 582 3.57 19.41 25.37
CA VAL A 582 4.26 18.74 26.47
C VAL A 582 5.69 18.37 26.05
N ASP A 583 6.66 18.76 26.89
CA ASP A 583 8.07 18.36 26.78
C ASP A 583 8.27 16.98 27.43
N ILE A 584 9.03 16.09 26.79
CA ILE A 584 9.26 14.72 27.26
C ILE A 584 10.70 14.56 27.71
N GLU A 585 10.88 14.26 29.01
CA GLU A 585 12.16 13.88 29.56
C GLU A 585 12.53 12.45 29.13
N ILE A 586 13.69 12.32 28.47
CA ILE A 586 14.18 11.03 27.97
C ILE A 586 14.93 10.29 29.09
N PRO A 587 14.56 9.03 29.40
CA PRO A 587 15.27 8.24 30.40
C PRO A 587 16.66 7.81 29.91
N ALA A 588 17.59 7.58 30.84
CA ALA A 588 18.92 7.05 30.51
C ALA A 588 18.80 5.61 29.97
N VAL A 589 19.20 5.40 28.70
CA VAL A 589 19.15 4.11 28.01
C VAL A 589 20.46 3.33 28.23
N SER A 590 20.38 2.04 28.57
CA SER A 590 21.54 1.17 28.74
C SER A 590 21.98 0.53 27.41
N GLU A 591 23.28 0.25 27.23
CA GLU A 591 23.80 -0.33 25.97
C GLU A 591 23.23 -1.74 25.67
N GLU A 592 22.79 -2.49 26.69
CA GLU A 592 22.22 -3.83 26.53
C GLU A 592 20.82 -3.80 25.85
N ASP A 593 20.01 -2.76 26.07
CA ASP A 593 18.64 -2.64 25.57
C ASP A 593 18.54 -2.40 24.04
N VAL A 594 19.62 -1.88 23.43
CA VAL A 594 19.67 -1.51 22.00
C VAL A 594 19.80 -2.74 21.08
N THR A 595 20.32 -3.85 21.60
CA THR A 595 20.60 -5.05 20.78
C THR A 595 19.38 -5.94 20.50
N SER A 596 18.22 -5.63 21.08
CA SER A 596 17.01 -6.47 21.02
C SER A 596 15.85 -5.92 20.18
N SER A 597 15.98 -4.75 19.54
CA SER A 597 14.87 -4.16 18.78
C SER A 597 14.73 -4.73 17.37
N ALA A 598 13.48 -4.87 16.91
CA ALA A 598 13.17 -5.20 15.53
C ALA A 598 13.70 -4.10 14.58
N PRO A 599 14.22 -4.46 13.38
CA PRO A 599 14.74 -3.49 12.43
C PRO A 599 13.63 -2.57 11.93
N GLN A 600 13.85 -1.25 12.03
CA GLN A 600 12.93 -0.26 11.48
C GLN A 600 13.14 -0.09 9.98
N LYS A 601 12.07 0.20 9.24
CA LYS A 601 12.15 0.45 7.80
C LYS A 601 12.74 1.83 7.51
N ASP A 602 13.48 1.93 6.41
CA ASP A 602 13.92 3.20 5.84
C ASP A 602 12.82 3.78 4.94
N ILE A 603 12.86 5.10 4.76
CA ILE A 603 11.93 5.80 3.87
C ILE A 603 12.59 5.98 2.52
N GLU A 604 11.85 5.63 1.46
CA GLU A 604 12.28 5.85 0.09
C GLU A 604 11.27 6.68 -0.70
N PHE A 605 11.76 7.63 -1.48
CA PHE A 605 10.94 8.32 -2.48
C PHE A 605 10.79 7.43 -3.72
N ASN A 606 9.69 6.70 -3.77
CA ASN A 606 9.40 5.69 -4.80
C ASN A 606 8.07 5.91 -5.51
N ALA A 607 7.32 6.96 -5.14
CA ALA A 607 6.05 7.27 -5.77
C ALA A 607 5.84 8.78 -5.95
N VAL A 608 5.13 9.11 -7.03
CA VAL A 608 4.50 10.40 -7.22
C VAL A 608 3.01 10.18 -7.07
N VAL A 609 2.37 10.87 -6.12
CA VAL A 609 0.91 10.86 -6.03
C VAL A 609 0.33 11.70 -7.15
N VAL A 610 -0.60 11.11 -7.89
CA VAL A 610 -1.41 11.79 -8.90
C VAL A 610 -2.68 12.30 -8.21
N GLU A 611 -2.83 13.61 -8.09
CA GLU A 611 -4.06 14.21 -7.56
C GLU A 611 -5.20 13.98 -8.57
N SER A 612 -6.23 13.23 -8.14
CA SER A 612 -7.41 12.98 -8.97
C SER A 612 -8.39 14.16 -8.98
N ASP A 613 -9.37 14.12 -9.88
CA ASP A 613 -10.42 15.14 -10.03
C ASP A 613 -11.14 15.47 -8.70
N ASP A 614 -11.23 14.52 -7.78
CA ASP A 614 -11.92 14.63 -6.49
C ASP A 614 -10.99 15.04 -5.32
N GLY A 615 -9.70 15.26 -5.58
CA GLY A 615 -8.72 15.62 -4.53
C GLY A 615 -8.24 14.43 -3.70
N ASP A 616 -8.62 13.20 -4.10
CA ASP A 616 -8.10 11.98 -3.51
C ASP A 616 -6.69 11.72 -4.05
N SER A 617 -5.77 11.49 -3.11
CA SER A 617 -4.41 11.03 -3.36
C SER A 617 -4.47 9.53 -3.64
N VAL A 618 -4.30 9.14 -4.91
CA VAL A 618 -4.18 7.71 -5.25
C VAL A 618 -2.76 7.27 -4.92
N ALA A 619 -2.52 6.94 -3.65
CA ALA A 619 -1.46 5.99 -3.32
C ALA A 619 -1.85 4.64 -3.94
N THR A 620 -0.88 3.89 -4.47
CA THR A 620 -1.09 2.58 -5.09
C THR A 620 -1.67 1.58 -4.09
N GLY A 621 -2.99 1.57 -3.95
CA GLY A 621 -3.76 0.48 -3.37
C GLY A 621 -4.14 -0.56 -4.42
N ALA A 622 -5.01 -1.49 -4.02
CA ALA A 622 -5.60 -2.47 -4.92
C ALA A 622 -6.21 -1.77 -6.16
N TYR A 623 -5.61 -2.00 -7.32
CA TYR A 623 -6.08 -1.42 -8.58
C TYR A 623 -6.58 -2.52 -9.51
N VAL A 624 -7.51 -2.13 -10.38
CA VAL A 624 -8.14 -3.05 -11.30
C VAL A 624 -7.29 -3.18 -12.56
N GLY A 625 -6.45 -4.21 -12.62
CA GLY A 625 -5.52 -4.47 -13.71
C GLY A 625 -6.20 -4.95 -15.00
N THR A 626 -5.49 -4.83 -16.13
CA THR A 626 -5.95 -5.38 -17.40
C THR A 626 -5.41 -6.79 -17.62
N TRP A 627 -6.05 -7.58 -18.49
CA TRP A 627 -5.54 -8.92 -18.84
C TRP A 627 -4.10 -8.89 -19.38
N HIS A 628 -3.69 -7.77 -19.98
CA HIS A 628 -2.34 -7.56 -20.49
C HIS A 628 -1.31 -7.53 -19.36
N ASP A 629 -1.67 -7.04 -18.17
CA ASP A 629 -0.73 -6.97 -17.05
C ASP A 629 -0.45 -8.36 -16.49
N ALA A 630 -1.50 -9.18 -16.31
CA ALA A 630 -1.30 -10.61 -16.00
C ALA A 630 -0.53 -11.34 -17.11
N ALA A 631 -0.79 -11.05 -18.38
CA ALA A 631 -0.04 -11.63 -19.49
C ALA A 631 1.44 -11.22 -19.46
N LYS A 632 1.78 -9.98 -19.07
CA LYS A 632 3.17 -9.54 -18.91
C LYS A 632 3.88 -10.33 -17.80
N HIS A 633 3.24 -10.53 -16.64
CA HIS A 633 3.81 -11.33 -15.55
C HIS A 633 4.05 -12.80 -15.96
N ILE A 634 3.16 -13.37 -16.79
CA ILE A 634 3.30 -14.74 -17.30
C ILE A 634 4.39 -14.83 -18.38
N LEU A 635 4.39 -13.90 -19.33
CA LEU A 635 5.31 -13.91 -20.48
C LEU A 635 6.74 -13.47 -20.11
N PHE A 636 6.87 -12.63 -19.08
CA PHE A 636 8.14 -12.08 -18.62
C PHE A 636 8.33 -12.39 -17.13
N HIS A 637 8.18 -13.66 -16.77
CA HIS A 637 8.30 -14.12 -15.37
C HIS A 637 9.57 -13.57 -14.70
N ASP A 638 10.71 -13.62 -15.38
CA ASP A 638 12.00 -13.14 -14.86
C ASP A 638 12.05 -11.62 -14.58
N ALA A 639 11.19 -10.82 -15.23
CA ALA A 639 11.15 -9.36 -15.08
C ALA A 639 10.21 -8.89 -13.97
N PHE A 640 9.27 -9.75 -13.55
CA PHE A 640 8.22 -9.43 -12.60
C PHE A 640 8.20 -10.33 -11.35
N THR A 641 9.14 -11.27 -11.25
CA THR A 641 9.31 -12.14 -10.07
C THR A 641 10.50 -11.61 -9.26
N PRO A 642 10.32 -11.24 -7.98
CA PRO A 642 11.41 -10.74 -7.16
C PRO A 642 12.56 -11.75 -7.04
N SER A 643 13.79 -11.25 -7.07
CA SER A 643 15.01 -12.02 -6.91
C SER A 643 15.02 -12.76 -5.56
N GLY A 644 14.99 -14.09 -5.57
CA GLY A 644 15.15 -14.93 -4.37
C GLY A 644 13.92 -15.72 -3.93
N LEU A 645 12.74 -15.47 -4.51
CA LEU A 645 11.58 -16.35 -4.35
C LEU A 645 11.65 -17.46 -5.39
N ALA A 646 12.05 -18.67 -4.97
CA ALA A 646 11.71 -19.85 -5.74
C ALA A 646 10.18 -19.88 -5.87
N SER A 647 9.67 -20.00 -7.09
CA SER A 647 8.25 -20.19 -7.37
C SER A 647 7.79 -21.54 -6.82
N GLU A 648 7.64 -21.65 -5.50
CA GLU A 648 6.79 -22.68 -4.93
C GLU A 648 5.37 -22.15 -5.01
N ALA A 649 4.67 -22.58 -6.07
CA ALA A 649 3.25 -22.35 -6.25
C ALA A 649 2.48 -23.07 -5.15
N SER A 650 2.39 -22.48 -3.96
CA SER A 650 1.51 -22.95 -2.90
C SER A 650 0.04 -22.73 -3.32
N LEU A 651 -0.84 -23.66 -2.96
CA LEU A 651 -2.25 -23.63 -3.40
C LEU A 651 -3.05 -22.51 -2.70
N ARG A 652 -2.63 -22.16 -1.47
CA ARG A 652 -3.20 -21.13 -0.61
C ARG A 652 -2.05 -20.35 0.08
N PRO A 653 -1.31 -19.51 -0.67
CA PRO A 653 -0.18 -18.71 -0.14
C PRO A 653 -0.56 -17.76 1.01
N GLU A 654 -1.84 -17.47 1.17
CA GLU A 654 -2.36 -16.61 2.22
C GLU A 654 -2.49 -17.28 3.59
N ILE A 655 -2.26 -18.60 3.69
CA ILE A 655 -2.27 -19.32 4.96
C ILE A 655 -0.89 -19.93 5.27
N PRO A 656 -0.50 -19.97 6.55
CA PRO A 656 0.78 -20.55 6.97
C PRO A 656 0.78 -22.10 7.01
N ASP A 657 -0.39 -22.74 6.99
CA ASP A 657 -0.51 -24.20 7.05
C ASP A 657 -0.15 -24.86 5.70
N ASP A 658 0.52 -26.01 5.75
CA ASP A 658 0.76 -26.84 4.57
C ASP A 658 -0.58 -27.29 3.94
N THR A 659 -0.70 -27.09 2.63
CA THR A 659 -1.90 -27.46 1.87
C THR A 659 -1.62 -28.55 0.85
N PHE A 660 -2.59 -29.44 0.71
CA PHE A 660 -2.54 -30.59 -0.19
C PHE A 660 -3.74 -30.56 -1.14
N LEU A 661 -3.52 -30.99 -2.38
CA LEU A 661 -4.57 -31.14 -3.37
C LEU A 661 -4.99 -32.60 -3.49
N VAL A 662 -6.12 -32.95 -2.89
CA VAL A 662 -6.65 -34.32 -2.86
C VAL A 662 -7.79 -34.50 -3.85
N THR A 663 -8.06 -35.73 -4.28
CA THR A 663 -9.11 -36.00 -5.30
C THR A 663 -10.27 -36.76 -4.70
N CYS A 664 -11.50 -36.26 -4.84
CA CYS A 664 -12.71 -36.95 -4.40
C CYS A 664 -12.92 -38.23 -5.24
N VAL A 665 -12.88 -39.40 -4.60
CA VAL A 665 -13.10 -40.69 -5.26
C VAL A 665 -14.44 -41.32 -4.91
N VAL A 666 -14.97 -41.02 -3.72
CA VAL A 666 -16.30 -41.45 -3.28
C VAL A 666 -17.03 -40.27 -2.67
N ASN A 667 -18.30 -40.09 -3.06
CA ASN A 667 -19.26 -39.24 -2.39
C ASN A 667 -20.58 -40.00 -2.31
N ARG A 668 -20.87 -40.57 -1.13
CA ARG A 668 -21.97 -41.51 -0.92
C ARG A 668 -22.84 -41.08 0.26
N ARG A 669 -24.12 -40.83 0.01
CA ARG A 669 -25.11 -40.64 1.06
C ARG A 669 -25.29 -41.92 1.89
N LEU A 670 -25.27 -41.79 3.21
CA LEU A 670 -25.46 -42.88 4.19
C LEU A 670 -26.89 -42.96 4.72
N THR A 671 -27.68 -41.89 4.61
CA THR A 671 -29.10 -41.87 4.99
C THR A 671 -30.01 -42.19 3.80
N PRO A 672 -31.22 -42.72 4.01
CA PRO A 672 -32.21 -42.88 2.95
C PRO A 672 -32.50 -41.54 2.24
N LEU A 673 -32.84 -41.60 0.94
CA LEU A 673 -33.15 -40.41 0.14
C LEU A 673 -34.34 -39.62 0.71
N GLU A 674 -35.35 -40.34 1.21
CA GLU A 674 -36.57 -39.78 1.81
C GLU A 674 -36.36 -39.20 3.22
N TYR A 675 -35.16 -39.36 3.79
CA TYR A 675 -34.85 -38.84 5.12
C TYR A 675 -34.49 -37.35 5.08
N ASP A 676 -34.94 -36.60 6.09
CA ASP A 676 -34.80 -35.15 6.18
C ASP A 676 -33.33 -34.69 6.23
N ARG A 677 -32.44 -35.51 6.80
CA ARG A 677 -31.02 -35.19 6.91
C ARG A 677 -30.15 -35.95 5.93
N ASN A 678 -29.32 -35.23 5.19
CA ASN A 678 -28.28 -35.81 4.34
C ASN A 678 -26.98 -35.99 5.15
N VAL A 679 -26.69 -37.22 5.58
CA VAL A 679 -25.38 -37.59 6.11
C VAL A 679 -24.67 -38.42 5.05
N PHE A 680 -23.44 -38.07 4.72
CA PHE A 680 -22.71 -38.66 3.61
C PHE A 680 -21.25 -38.93 3.97
N HIS A 681 -20.70 -39.91 3.27
CA HIS A 681 -19.33 -40.38 3.36
C HIS A 681 -18.55 -39.88 2.16
N LEU A 682 -17.35 -39.37 2.41
CA LEU A 682 -16.39 -38.98 1.39
C LEU A 682 -15.12 -39.79 1.53
N GLU A 683 -14.52 -40.12 0.38
CA GLU A 683 -13.15 -40.63 0.31
C GLU A 683 -12.34 -39.73 -0.61
N PHE A 684 -11.16 -39.33 -0.16
CA PHE A 684 -10.20 -38.57 -0.94
C PHE A 684 -8.93 -39.36 -1.19
N ASP A 685 -8.52 -39.47 -2.45
CA ASP A 685 -7.23 -40.03 -2.86
C ASP A 685 -6.11 -39.01 -2.60
N THR A 686 -5.06 -39.47 -1.91
CA THR A 686 -3.89 -38.65 -1.52
C THR A 686 -2.59 -39.13 -2.18
N ARG A 687 -2.65 -40.04 -3.16
CA ARG A 687 -1.45 -40.52 -3.86
C ARG A 687 -0.69 -39.38 -4.53
N GLY A 688 0.62 -39.32 -4.27
CA GLY A 688 1.51 -38.31 -4.83
C GLY A 688 1.43 -36.94 -4.17
N THR A 689 0.60 -36.73 -3.14
CA THR A 689 0.53 -35.45 -2.42
C THR A 689 1.48 -35.36 -1.23
N GLY A 690 1.95 -36.51 -0.71
CA GLY A 690 2.77 -36.58 0.50
C GLY A 690 1.99 -36.41 1.81
N LEU A 691 0.65 -36.26 1.76
CA LEU A 691 -0.19 -36.07 2.93
C LEU A 691 -0.09 -37.27 3.89
N LYS A 692 0.34 -36.99 5.12
CA LYS A 692 0.34 -37.92 6.26
C LYS A 692 -0.55 -37.39 7.36
N TYR A 693 -1.24 -38.29 8.06
CA TYR A 693 -2.11 -37.94 9.17
C TYR A 693 -2.15 -39.07 10.19
N GLU A 694 -2.35 -38.67 11.45
CA GLU A 694 -2.47 -39.58 12.59
C GLU A 694 -3.93 -39.77 13.02
N ILE A 695 -4.17 -40.81 13.79
CA ILE A 695 -5.51 -41.13 14.29
C ILE A 695 -6.00 -40.02 15.21
N GLY A 696 -7.19 -39.51 14.92
CA GLY A 696 -7.84 -38.44 15.68
C GLY A 696 -7.68 -37.05 15.10
N GLU A 697 -6.77 -36.86 14.14
CA GLU A 697 -6.58 -35.56 13.51
C GLU A 697 -7.78 -35.14 12.66
N ALA A 698 -7.85 -33.84 12.38
CA ALA A 698 -8.92 -33.25 11.57
C ALA A 698 -8.39 -32.79 10.21
N LEU A 699 -9.19 -33.00 9.17
CA LEU A 699 -8.95 -32.48 7.84
C LEU A 699 -9.57 -31.08 7.72
N GLY A 700 -8.75 -30.06 7.54
CA GLY A 700 -9.16 -28.70 7.21
C GLY A 700 -9.53 -28.61 5.74
N VAL A 701 -10.83 -28.55 5.42
CA VAL A 701 -11.31 -28.41 4.05
C VAL A 701 -11.45 -26.94 3.69
N HIS A 702 -10.80 -26.55 2.60
CA HIS A 702 -10.87 -25.21 2.02
C HIS A 702 -12.04 -25.13 1.02
N GLY A 703 -13.25 -24.97 1.54
CA GLY A 703 -14.48 -24.94 0.75
C GLY A 703 -14.65 -23.65 -0.04
N TRP A 704 -15.43 -23.71 -1.13
CA TRP A 704 -15.74 -22.56 -1.99
C TRP A 704 -17.18 -22.10 -1.84
N ASN A 705 -17.41 -20.80 -2.10
CA ASN A 705 -18.76 -20.29 -2.30
C ASN A 705 -19.39 -20.91 -3.55
N ASP A 706 -20.73 -20.97 -3.58
CA ASP A 706 -21.47 -21.48 -4.72
C ASP A 706 -21.23 -20.59 -5.95
N ALA A 707 -20.89 -21.22 -7.08
CA ALA A 707 -20.54 -20.50 -8.30
C ALA A 707 -21.68 -19.62 -8.81
N GLN A 708 -22.92 -20.09 -8.73
CA GLN A 708 -24.07 -19.34 -9.22
C GLN A 708 -24.39 -18.17 -8.29
N GLU A 709 -24.29 -18.36 -6.97
CA GLU A 709 -24.51 -17.26 -6.02
C GLU A 709 -23.49 -16.13 -6.19
N VAL A 710 -22.23 -16.46 -6.49
CA VAL A 710 -21.19 -15.47 -6.80
C VAL A 710 -21.48 -14.73 -8.12
N LEU A 711 -21.91 -15.43 -9.16
CA LEU A 711 -22.27 -14.81 -10.45
C LEU A 711 -23.49 -13.89 -10.30
N ASP A 712 -24.54 -14.36 -9.61
CA ASP A 712 -25.73 -13.57 -9.33
C ASP A 712 -25.39 -12.31 -8.50
N PHE A 713 -24.44 -12.42 -7.57
CA PHE A 713 -23.93 -11.27 -6.85
C PHE A 713 -23.15 -10.32 -7.77
N CYS A 714 -22.26 -10.82 -8.63
CA CYS A 714 -21.49 -9.98 -9.57
C CYS A 714 -22.42 -9.18 -10.49
N ASP A 715 -23.46 -9.82 -11.02
CA ASP A 715 -24.45 -9.19 -11.89
C ASP A 715 -25.22 -8.09 -11.15
N TRP A 716 -25.70 -8.38 -9.93
CA TRP A 716 -26.38 -7.39 -9.09
C TRP A 716 -25.45 -6.24 -8.65
N TYR A 717 -24.21 -6.55 -8.30
CA TYR A 717 -23.21 -5.57 -7.88
C TYR A 717 -22.65 -4.77 -9.06
N GLY A 718 -22.90 -5.18 -10.31
CA GLY A 718 -22.46 -4.48 -11.51
C GLY A 718 -20.96 -4.59 -11.78
N VAL A 719 -20.36 -5.73 -11.41
CA VAL A 719 -18.92 -5.99 -11.59
C VAL A 719 -18.72 -7.14 -12.58
N ASN A 720 -17.74 -6.99 -13.48
CA ASN A 720 -17.43 -8.04 -14.44
C ASN A 720 -16.67 -9.19 -13.73
N PRO A 721 -17.21 -10.42 -13.68
CA PRO A 721 -16.57 -11.54 -12.99
C PRO A 721 -15.20 -11.92 -13.54
N ASN A 722 -14.93 -11.60 -14.82
CA ASN A 722 -13.66 -11.91 -15.49
C ASN A 722 -12.61 -10.80 -15.33
N ARG A 723 -12.96 -9.67 -14.70
CA ARG A 723 -12.01 -8.59 -14.48
C ARG A 723 -10.97 -9.00 -13.45
N LEU A 724 -9.72 -8.58 -13.64
CA LEU A 724 -8.65 -8.87 -12.70
C LEU A 724 -8.67 -7.90 -11.53
N ILE A 725 -8.50 -8.43 -10.33
CA ILE A 725 -8.38 -7.71 -9.08
C ILE A 725 -7.11 -8.19 -8.38
N THR A 726 -6.34 -7.25 -7.83
CA THR A 726 -5.14 -7.54 -7.03
C THR A 726 -5.45 -7.22 -5.58
N ILE A 727 -5.37 -8.23 -4.70
CA ILE A 727 -5.76 -8.15 -3.29
C ILE A 727 -4.51 -8.43 -2.43
N PRO A 728 -4.29 -7.70 -1.32
CA PRO A 728 -3.19 -7.97 -0.39
C PRO A 728 -3.35 -9.32 0.31
N VAL A 729 -2.22 -9.97 0.59
CA VAL A 729 -2.16 -11.25 1.30
C VAL A 729 -1.96 -10.98 2.79
N VAL A 730 -2.96 -11.31 3.60
CA VAL A 730 -2.96 -10.98 5.04
C VAL A 730 -1.77 -11.62 5.80
N ALA A 731 -1.27 -12.77 5.35
CA ALA A 731 -0.16 -13.48 5.99
C ALA A 731 1.25 -13.07 5.52
N GLY A 732 1.38 -12.23 4.50
CA GLY A 732 2.68 -11.76 4.00
C GLY A 732 2.65 -10.26 3.77
N GLU A 733 3.37 -9.50 4.60
CA GLU A 733 3.28 -8.03 4.66
C GLU A 733 3.57 -7.30 3.34
N ASP A 734 4.11 -7.97 2.31
CA ASP A 734 4.42 -7.39 0.99
C ASP A 734 3.91 -8.23 -0.20
N ASN A 735 3.07 -9.24 0.04
CA ASN A 735 2.58 -10.12 -1.04
C ASN A 735 1.21 -9.65 -1.57
N MET A 736 1.10 -9.53 -2.89
CA MET A 736 -0.14 -9.19 -3.59
C MET A 736 -0.56 -10.37 -4.48
N HIS A 737 -1.85 -10.71 -4.50
CA HIS A 737 -2.39 -11.74 -5.38
C HIS A 737 -3.38 -11.19 -6.39
N THR A 738 -3.11 -11.45 -7.67
CA THR A 738 -4.01 -11.13 -8.77
C THR A 738 -4.89 -12.33 -9.11
N ARG A 739 -6.20 -12.14 -9.09
CA ARG A 739 -7.22 -13.14 -9.46
C ARG A 739 -8.31 -12.49 -10.29
N THR A 740 -9.20 -13.27 -10.90
CA THR A 740 -10.46 -12.70 -11.38
C THR A 740 -11.37 -12.35 -10.20
N VAL A 741 -12.26 -11.36 -10.37
CA VAL A 741 -13.29 -11.02 -9.36
C VAL A 741 -14.07 -12.28 -8.96
N PHE A 742 -14.43 -13.12 -9.93
CA PHE A 742 -15.09 -14.39 -9.66
C PHE A 742 -14.27 -15.32 -8.76
N GLN A 743 -12.98 -15.52 -9.08
CA GLN A 743 -12.10 -16.37 -8.28
C GLN A 743 -11.91 -15.83 -6.85
N ALA A 744 -11.75 -14.51 -6.70
CA ALA A 744 -11.62 -13.88 -5.40
C ALA A 744 -12.88 -14.10 -4.54
N LEU A 745 -14.05 -13.77 -5.08
CA LEU A 745 -15.32 -13.93 -4.37
C LEU A 745 -15.73 -15.40 -4.15
N GLN A 746 -15.29 -16.31 -5.01
CA GLN A 746 -15.59 -17.73 -4.89
C GLN A 746 -14.70 -18.44 -3.86
N GLN A 747 -13.39 -18.17 -3.90
CA GLN A 747 -12.39 -19.01 -3.25
C GLN A 747 -11.75 -18.36 -2.03
N GLN A 748 -11.77 -17.02 -1.95
CA GLN A 748 -11.05 -16.28 -0.92
C GLN A 748 -11.97 -15.48 -0.01
N ILE A 749 -12.92 -14.70 -0.53
CA ILE A 749 -13.72 -13.75 0.27
C ILE A 749 -14.97 -14.40 0.85
N ASP A 750 -15.22 -14.23 2.17
CA ASP A 750 -16.38 -14.82 2.89
C ASP A 750 -17.68 -14.02 2.69
N LEU A 751 -18.07 -13.82 1.43
CA LEU A 751 -19.20 -12.98 1.03
C LEU A 751 -20.56 -13.44 1.57
N PHE A 752 -20.73 -14.75 1.75
CA PHE A 752 -21.97 -15.35 2.29
C PHE A 752 -21.84 -15.72 3.77
N GLY A 753 -20.76 -15.28 4.42
CA GLY A 753 -20.53 -15.43 5.85
C GLY A 753 -21.28 -14.42 6.71
N ARG A 754 -21.04 -14.51 8.02
CA ARG A 754 -21.70 -13.68 9.06
C ARG A 754 -20.94 -12.36 9.27
N PRO A 755 -21.55 -11.19 9.01
CA PRO A 755 -20.88 -9.91 9.20
C PRO A 755 -20.58 -9.61 10.68
N PRO A 756 -19.35 -9.16 11.01
CA PRO A 756 -19.06 -8.63 12.33
C PRO A 756 -19.72 -7.26 12.53
N LYS A 757 -19.82 -6.80 13.77
CA LYS A 757 -20.42 -5.50 14.10
C LYS A 757 -19.67 -4.34 13.45
N SER A 758 -18.34 -4.41 13.34
CA SER A 758 -17.48 -3.40 12.71
C SER A 758 -17.84 -3.16 11.24
N PHE A 759 -18.18 -4.23 10.50
CA PHE A 759 -18.50 -4.13 9.07
C PHE A 759 -19.63 -3.12 8.77
N TYR A 760 -20.63 -3.01 9.66
CA TYR A 760 -21.71 -2.03 9.48
C TYR A 760 -21.19 -0.59 9.59
N THR A 761 -20.31 -0.32 10.55
CA THR A 761 -19.67 0.98 10.72
C THR A 761 -18.74 1.29 9.54
N ASP A 762 -17.95 0.32 9.10
CA ASP A 762 -16.98 0.47 8.02
C ASP A 762 -17.64 0.64 6.65
N LEU A 763 -18.88 0.13 6.48
CA LEU A 763 -19.67 0.29 5.26
C LEU A 763 -20.36 1.66 5.17
N ALA A 764 -20.65 2.31 6.31
CA ALA A 764 -21.41 3.57 6.37
C ALA A 764 -20.82 4.75 5.57
N PRO A 765 -19.48 4.94 5.46
CA PRO A 765 -18.89 5.99 4.63
C PRO A 765 -19.23 5.89 3.15
N PHE A 766 -19.53 4.68 2.65
CA PHE A 766 -19.83 4.42 1.25
C PHE A 766 -21.31 4.64 0.89
N ALA A 767 -22.14 5.00 1.87
CA ALA A 767 -23.57 5.25 1.68
C ALA A 767 -23.84 6.63 1.08
N THR A 768 -24.43 6.66 -0.12
CA THR A 768 -24.90 7.91 -0.76
C THR A 768 -26.21 8.42 -0.14
N SER A 769 -27.02 7.53 0.47
CA SER A 769 -28.23 7.92 1.21
C SER A 769 -27.90 8.21 2.67
N SER A 770 -28.35 9.36 3.16
CA SER A 770 -28.24 9.71 4.58
C SER A 770 -28.97 8.70 5.47
N VAL A 771 -30.09 8.15 5.02
CA VAL A 771 -30.89 7.17 5.80
C VAL A 771 -30.10 5.88 6.02
N ASP A 772 -29.46 5.37 4.97
CA ASP A 772 -28.65 4.15 5.03
C ASP A 772 -27.42 4.37 5.91
N LYS A 773 -26.73 5.51 5.74
CA LYS A 773 -25.57 5.89 6.55
C LYS A 773 -25.88 5.88 8.04
N HIS A 774 -26.95 6.56 8.47
CA HIS A 774 -27.32 6.61 9.88
C HIS A 774 -27.80 5.24 10.40
N SER A 775 -28.48 4.45 9.58
CA SER A 775 -28.93 3.11 9.96
C SER A 775 -27.74 2.16 10.20
N LEU A 776 -26.74 2.21 9.32
CA LEU A 776 -25.51 1.44 9.45
C LEU A 776 -24.71 1.84 10.70
N LEU A 777 -24.54 3.15 10.94
CA LEU A 777 -23.89 3.66 12.16
C LEU A 777 -24.63 3.26 13.43
N PHE A 778 -25.96 3.30 13.43
CA PHE A 778 -26.78 2.87 14.56
C PHE A 778 -26.57 1.39 14.88
N ILE A 779 -26.55 0.50 13.89
CA ILE A 779 -26.31 -0.94 14.09
C ILE A 779 -24.90 -1.18 14.67
N GLY A 780 -23.92 -0.40 14.21
CA GLY A 780 -22.54 -0.41 14.72
C GLY A 780 -22.39 0.13 16.15
N SER A 781 -23.32 0.97 16.63
CA SER A 781 -23.24 1.62 17.93
C SER A 781 -23.70 0.73 19.09
N ALA A 782 -23.50 1.17 20.34
CA ALA A 782 -23.94 0.43 21.53
C ALA A 782 -25.48 0.27 21.56
N GLU A 783 -26.20 1.33 21.17
CA GLU A 783 -27.66 1.42 21.13
C GLU A 783 -28.29 0.43 20.14
N GLY A 784 -27.63 0.15 19.01
CA GLY A 784 -28.09 -0.81 18.02
C GLY A 784 -27.76 -2.27 18.31
N SER A 785 -27.16 -2.60 19.46
CA SER A 785 -26.72 -3.97 19.78
C SER A 785 -27.85 -5.01 19.74
N SER A 786 -29.07 -4.63 20.11
CA SER A 786 -30.25 -5.51 20.01
C SER A 786 -30.64 -5.80 18.56
N THR A 787 -30.55 -4.79 17.69
CA THR A 787 -30.78 -4.90 16.25
C THR A 787 -29.71 -5.77 15.60
N PHE A 788 -28.44 -5.54 15.92
CA PHE A 788 -27.34 -6.39 15.48
C PHE A 788 -27.57 -7.85 15.90
N LYS A 789 -27.90 -8.11 17.17
CA LYS A 789 -28.15 -9.47 17.66
C LYS A 789 -29.29 -10.16 16.90
N LYS A 790 -30.38 -9.45 16.62
CA LYS A 790 -31.49 -9.97 15.81
C LYS A 790 -31.03 -10.33 14.40
N LEU A 791 -30.36 -9.40 13.70
CA LEU A 791 -29.86 -9.63 12.34
C LEU A 791 -28.89 -10.83 12.28
N SER A 792 -28.03 -10.92 13.29
CA SER A 792 -26.93 -11.89 13.34
C SER A 792 -27.37 -13.30 13.76
N GLU A 793 -28.19 -13.44 14.80
CA GLU A 793 -28.57 -14.74 15.38
C GLU A 793 -29.92 -15.25 14.90
N LYS A 794 -30.88 -14.34 14.66
CA LYS A 794 -32.26 -14.72 14.29
C LYS A 794 -32.46 -14.70 12.79
N ASP A 795 -32.11 -13.59 12.15
CA ASP A 795 -32.33 -13.39 10.72
C ASP A 795 -31.20 -14.03 9.88
N THR A 796 -30.05 -14.33 10.50
CA THR A 796 -28.87 -14.97 9.89
C THR A 796 -28.40 -14.26 8.62
N VAL A 797 -28.34 -12.93 8.67
CA VAL A 797 -27.97 -12.10 7.51
C VAL A 797 -26.49 -12.29 7.15
N THR A 798 -26.20 -12.30 5.86
CA THR A 798 -24.86 -12.40 5.29
C THR A 798 -24.31 -11.03 4.86
N PHE A 799 -23.01 -10.93 4.51
CA PHE A 799 -22.47 -9.69 3.94
C PHE A 799 -23.21 -9.27 2.67
N SER A 800 -23.50 -10.23 1.77
CA SER A 800 -24.33 -9.97 0.59
C SER A 800 -25.73 -9.45 0.93
N ASP A 801 -26.36 -9.94 2.01
CA ASP A 801 -27.68 -9.46 2.41
C ASP A 801 -27.63 -8.03 2.94
N VAL A 802 -26.60 -7.69 3.73
CA VAL A 802 -26.42 -6.33 4.26
C VAL A 802 -26.24 -5.33 3.10
N LEU A 803 -25.42 -5.66 2.10
CA LEU A 803 -25.25 -4.83 0.90
C LEU A 803 -26.58 -4.65 0.14
N ARG A 804 -27.43 -5.68 0.08
CA ARG A 804 -28.76 -5.60 -0.55
C ARG A 804 -29.77 -4.80 0.28
N MET A 805 -29.66 -4.85 1.61
CA MET A 805 -30.51 -4.08 2.53
C MET A 805 -30.20 -2.57 2.49
N TYR A 806 -28.93 -2.21 2.23
CA TYR A 806 -28.44 -0.83 2.16
C TYR A 806 -27.82 -0.54 0.78
N PRO A 807 -28.61 -0.51 -0.29
CA PRO A 807 -28.10 -0.47 -1.67
C PRO A 807 -27.35 0.82 -2.01
N SER A 808 -27.51 1.88 -1.22
CA SER A 808 -26.76 3.12 -1.42
C SER A 808 -25.33 3.06 -0.90
N ALA A 809 -25.00 2.05 -0.08
CA ALA A 809 -23.69 1.81 0.53
C ALA A 809 -22.88 0.81 -0.30
N LYS A 810 -22.28 1.29 -1.39
CA LYS A 810 -21.68 0.46 -2.43
C LYS A 810 -20.23 0.86 -2.72
N PRO A 811 -19.25 0.34 -1.95
CA PRO A 811 -17.83 0.54 -2.26
C PRO A 811 -17.44 -0.06 -3.61
N GLY A 812 -16.26 0.31 -4.13
CA GLY A 812 -15.64 -0.40 -5.24
C GLY A 812 -15.30 -1.85 -4.87
N ILE A 813 -15.15 -2.73 -5.86
CA ILE A 813 -14.95 -4.17 -5.62
C ILE A 813 -13.64 -4.46 -4.88
N GLU A 814 -12.61 -3.67 -5.18
CA GLU A 814 -11.32 -3.64 -4.48
C GLU A 814 -11.51 -3.38 -3.00
N ARG A 815 -12.22 -2.30 -2.66
CA ARG A 815 -12.47 -1.93 -1.27
C ARG A 815 -13.41 -2.91 -0.57
N LEU A 816 -14.39 -3.47 -1.28
CA LEU A 816 -15.26 -4.49 -0.72
C LEU A 816 -14.48 -5.74 -0.29
N CYS A 817 -13.52 -6.19 -1.10
CA CYS A 817 -12.69 -7.34 -0.77
C CYS A 817 -11.78 -7.09 0.45
N GLU A 818 -11.44 -5.83 0.76
CA GLU A 818 -10.71 -5.48 1.98
C GLU A 818 -11.63 -5.43 3.22
N LEU A 819 -12.89 -5.04 3.04
CA LEU A 819 -13.87 -4.95 4.12
C LEU A 819 -14.41 -6.32 4.57
N VAL A 820 -14.44 -7.29 3.64
CA VAL A 820 -14.92 -8.65 3.91
C VAL A 820 -13.72 -9.57 4.07
N GLY A 821 -13.61 -10.23 5.23
CA GLY A 821 -12.49 -11.13 5.51
C GLY A 821 -12.50 -12.43 4.70
N ASP A 822 -11.40 -13.18 4.80
CA ASP A 822 -11.21 -14.43 4.06
C ASP A 822 -12.05 -15.60 4.60
N ILE A 823 -12.40 -16.53 3.70
CA ILE A 823 -13.03 -17.82 3.99
C ILE A 823 -12.08 -18.67 4.82
N LYS A 824 -12.51 -18.99 6.04
CA LYS A 824 -11.76 -19.87 6.94
C LYS A 824 -11.95 -21.35 6.57
N PRO A 825 -10.92 -22.20 6.67
CA PRO A 825 -11.07 -23.63 6.48
C PRO A 825 -12.01 -24.24 7.52
N ARG A 826 -12.75 -25.28 7.11
CA ARG A 826 -13.64 -26.03 8.01
C ARG A 826 -13.02 -27.37 8.35
N HIS A 827 -12.86 -27.63 9.64
CA HIS A 827 -12.25 -28.87 10.14
C HIS A 827 -13.30 -29.98 10.28
N TYR A 828 -12.95 -31.17 9.81
CA TYR A 828 -13.75 -32.39 9.96
C TYR A 828 -12.87 -33.49 10.55
N SER A 829 -13.33 -34.15 11.61
CA SER A 829 -12.60 -35.28 12.20
C SER A 829 -12.44 -36.39 11.16
N ILE A 830 -11.22 -36.90 11.00
CA ILE A 830 -10.93 -37.91 9.97
C ILE A 830 -11.59 -39.25 10.36
N ALA A 831 -12.30 -39.86 9.40
CA ALA A 831 -13.11 -41.06 9.62
C ALA A 831 -12.41 -42.37 9.19
N SER A 832 -11.09 -42.35 9.05
CA SER A 832 -10.27 -43.49 8.61
C SER A 832 -8.93 -43.53 9.32
N ALA A 833 -8.34 -44.71 9.48
CA ALA A 833 -6.97 -44.87 9.95
C ALA A 833 -6.02 -45.03 8.76
N GLN A 834 -4.99 -44.16 8.64
CA GLN A 834 -4.06 -44.21 7.51
C GLN A 834 -3.30 -45.55 7.41
N SER A 835 -3.07 -46.20 8.56
CA SER A 835 -2.51 -47.56 8.66
C SER A 835 -3.35 -48.63 7.96
N VAL A 836 -4.63 -48.37 7.72
CA VAL A 836 -5.58 -49.29 7.07
C VAL A 836 -5.85 -48.87 5.62
N VAL A 837 -6.06 -47.58 5.38
CA VAL A 837 -6.50 -47.08 4.07
C VAL A 837 -5.36 -46.63 3.15
N GLY A 838 -4.14 -46.47 3.67
CA GLY A 838 -2.96 -46.06 2.90
C GLY A 838 -3.03 -44.60 2.44
N ASP A 839 -2.90 -44.36 1.13
CA ASP A 839 -2.95 -43.02 0.52
C ASP A 839 -4.40 -42.57 0.24
N ARG A 840 -5.23 -42.62 1.29
CA ARG A 840 -6.63 -42.20 1.25
C ARG A 840 -7.01 -41.53 2.57
N VAL A 841 -7.92 -40.57 2.54
CA VAL A 841 -8.52 -39.99 3.75
C VAL A 841 -10.05 -39.92 3.61
N ASP A 842 -10.74 -40.45 4.61
CA ASP A 842 -12.21 -40.55 4.63
C ASP A 842 -12.83 -39.49 5.57
N LEU A 843 -13.97 -38.91 5.18
CA LEU A 843 -14.78 -38.04 6.04
C LEU A 843 -16.20 -38.57 6.21
N LEU A 844 -16.82 -38.20 7.34
CA LEU A 844 -18.25 -38.37 7.60
C LEU A 844 -18.86 -36.99 7.88
N VAL A 845 -19.76 -36.55 7.01
CA VAL A 845 -20.26 -35.17 7.01
C VAL A 845 -21.79 -35.16 7.01
N VAL A 846 -22.38 -34.21 7.75
CA VAL A 846 -23.80 -33.89 7.68
C VAL A 846 -24.00 -32.58 6.93
N ALA A 847 -24.88 -32.56 5.94
CA ALA A 847 -25.28 -31.33 5.26
C ALA A 847 -25.96 -30.39 6.27
N VAL A 848 -25.64 -29.11 6.18
CA VAL A 848 -26.23 -28.08 7.05
C VAL A 848 -27.06 -27.16 6.18
N ASP A 849 -28.36 -27.13 6.46
CA ASP A 849 -29.32 -26.24 5.84
C ASP A 849 -30.39 -25.82 6.87
N TRP A 850 -30.89 -24.59 6.74
CA TRP A 850 -31.96 -24.08 7.58
C TRP A 850 -32.79 -23.04 6.82
N GLN A 851 -34.03 -22.83 7.26
CA GLN A 851 -34.87 -21.78 6.73
C GLN A 851 -34.72 -20.51 7.58
N ALA A 852 -34.30 -19.41 6.96
CA ALA A 852 -34.26 -18.10 7.60
C ALA A 852 -35.69 -17.55 7.79
N PRO A 853 -35.92 -16.60 8.72
CA PRO A 853 -37.25 -16.04 9.00
C PRO A 853 -37.95 -15.40 7.79
N ASN A 854 -37.18 -14.94 6.80
CA ASN A 854 -37.68 -14.39 5.54
C ASN A 854 -38.12 -15.47 4.52
N GLY A 855 -38.03 -16.76 4.87
CA GLY A 855 -38.39 -17.90 4.04
C GLY A 855 -37.27 -18.44 3.15
N SER A 856 -36.13 -17.74 3.04
CA SER A 856 -34.97 -18.20 2.26
C SER A 856 -34.30 -19.42 2.91
N ILE A 857 -33.85 -20.36 2.08
CA ILE A 857 -33.07 -21.51 2.54
C ILE A 857 -31.60 -21.08 2.57
N ARG A 858 -30.95 -21.32 3.71
CA ARG A 858 -29.53 -21.08 3.94
C ARG A 858 -28.80 -22.39 4.04
N TYR A 859 -27.52 -22.35 3.70
CA TYR A 859 -26.66 -23.53 3.66
C TYR A 859 -25.35 -23.26 4.39
N GLY A 860 -24.81 -24.28 5.03
CA GLY A 860 -23.42 -24.26 5.45
C GLY A 860 -22.51 -24.27 4.22
N GLN A 861 -21.65 -23.26 4.08
CA GLN A 861 -20.78 -23.08 2.91
C GLN A 861 -19.99 -24.35 2.57
N CYS A 862 -19.21 -24.86 3.52
CA CYS A 862 -18.32 -25.99 3.26
C CYS A 862 -19.10 -27.31 3.11
N THR A 863 -20.21 -27.51 3.84
CA THR A 863 -21.01 -28.73 3.71
C THR A 863 -21.79 -28.78 2.40
N ARG A 864 -22.26 -27.63 1.88
CA ARG A 864 -22.84 -27.52 0.53
C ARG A 864 -21.80 -27.78 -0.54
N TYR A 865 -20.60 -27.21 -0.40
CA TYR A 865 -19.47 -27.48 -1.29
C TYR A 865 -19.13 -28.98 -1.34
N LEU A 866 -18.98 -29.62 -0.18
CA LEU A 866 -18.68 -31.04 -0.06
C LEU A 866 -19.80 -31.94 -0.59
N ALA A 867 -21.06 -31.62 -0.31
CA ALA A 867 -22.20 -32.39 -0.81
C ALA A 867 -22.31 -32.35 -2.35
N GLY A 868 -21.90 -31.23 -2.96
CA GLY A 868 -21.90 -31.03 -4.41
C GLY A 868 -20.68 -31.60 -5.15
N LEU A 869 -19.70 -32.18 -4.44
CA LEU A 869 -18.48 -32.70 -5.07
C LEU A 869 -18.78 -33.86 -6.02
N LYS A 870 -18.21 -33.79 -7.22
CA LYS A 870 -18.22 -34.88 -8.19
C LYS A 870 -16.98 -35.76 -8.02
N VAL A 871 -17.13 -37.06 -8.31
CA VAL A 871 -15.99 -37.99 -8.38
C VAL A 871 -14.99 -37.47 -9.43
N GLY A 872 -13.71 -37.43 -9.07
CA GLY A 872 -12.62 -36.86 -9.86
C GLY A 872 -12.34 -35.38 -9.60
N GLN A 873 -13.20 -34.67 -8.84
CA GLN A 873 -12.97 -33.27 -8.49
C GLN A 873 -11.88 -33.15 -7.43
N LYS A 874 -10.98 -32.17 -7.61
CA LYS A 874 -9.90 -31.88 -6.67
C LYS A 874 -10.36 -30.91 -5.58
N VAL A 875 -9.83 -31.10 -4.37
CA VAL A 875 -10.14 -30.31 -3.18
C VAL A 875 -8.85 -29.95 -2.46
N THR A 876 -8.72 -28.69 -2.08
CA THR A 876 -7.59 -28.24 -1.26
C THR A 876 -7.90 -28.52 0.21
N VAL A 877 -6.96 -29.16 0.90
CA VAL A 877 -7.08 -29.54 2.30
C VAL A 877 -5.81 -29.22 3.08
N SER A 878 -5.93 -29.06 4.39
CA SER A 878 -4.81 -29.00 5.35
C SER A 878 -5.04 -29.99 6.49
N ILE A 879 -3.99 -30.31 7.24
CA ILE A 879 -4.08 -31.19 8.42
C ILE A 879 -4.03 -30.35 9.68
N LYS A 880 -4.93 -30.64 10.63
CA LYS A 880 -4.95 -29.99 11.94
C LYS A 880 -4.78 -31.03 13.05
N PRO A 881 -3.76 -30.86 13.93
CA PRO A 881 -3.60 -31.72 15.08
C PRO A 881 -4.83 -31.69 16.01
N SER A 882 -5.15 -32.83 16.62
CA SER A 882 -6.22 -32.97 17.62
C SER A 882 -5.72 -33.64 18.91
N VAL A 883 -6.49 -33.47 19.98
CA VAL A 883 -6.35 -34.16 21.27
C VAL A 883 -6.99 -35.57 21.27
N MET A 884 -7.75 -35.94 20.23
CA MET A 884 -8.37 -37.26 20.03
C MET A 884 -7.36 -38.38 19.69
N LYS A 885 -6.27 -38.52 20.45
CA LYS A 885 -5.23 -39.53 20.17
C LYS A 885 -5.51 -40.83 20.90
N LEU A 886 -5.10 -41.96 20.32
CA LEU A 886 -5.10 -43.26 21.02
C LEU A 886 -4.09 -43.24 22.18
N PRO A 887 -4.35 -43.99 23.27
CA PRO A 887 -3.39 -44.16 24.35
C PRO A 887 -2.13 -44.89 23.84
N PRO A 888 -0.96 -44.63 24.43
CA PRO A 888 0.30 -45.25 24.02
C PRO A 888 0.34 -46.76 24.27
N ASP A 889 -0.40 -47.26 25.27
CA ASP A 889 -0.52 -48.69 25.54
C ASP A 889 -1.79 -49.26 24.90
N ASN A 890 -1.59 -50.19 23.97
CA ASN A 890 -2.67 -50.90 23.30
C ASN A 890 -3.53 -51.73 24.26
N MET A 891 -3.08 -52.07 25.47
CA MET A 891 -3.90 -52.78 26.45
C MET A 891 -4.84 -51.87 27.25
N GLN A 892 -4.67 -50.54 27.20
CA GLN A 892 -5.57 -49.62 27.90
C GLN A 892 -6.99 -49.67 27.32
N PRO A 893 -8.02 -49.76 28.19
CA PRO A 893 -9.41 -49.74 27.75
C PRO A 893 -9.81 -48.44 27.06
N LEU A 894 -10.65 -48.55 26.03
CA LEU A 894 -11.24 -47.38 25.36
C LEU A 894 -12.74 -47.30 25.61
N ILE A 895 -13.22 -46.12 25.99
CA ILE A 895 -14.65 -45.81 26.11
C ILE A 895 -14.97 -44.72 25.11
N LEU A 896 -15.67 -45.07 24.04
CA LEU A 896 -15.91 -44.23 22.86
C LEU A 896 -17.39 -43.86 22.81
N ALA A 897 -17.73 -42.58 22.95
CA ALA A 897 -19.09 -42.07 22.91
C ALA A 897 -19.30 -41.15 21.69
N GLY A 898 -19.93 -41.67 20.64
CA GLY A 898 -20.14 -40.96 19.37
C GLY A 898 -21.61 -40.68 19.07
N LEU A 899 -21.95 -39.41 18.81
CA LEU A 899 -23.31 -39.01 18.47
C LEU A 899 -23.42 -38.53 17.02
N GLY A 900 -24.21 -39.24 16.22
CA GLY A 900 -24.36 -38.94 14.79
C GLY A 900 -22.99 -38.91 14.08
N THR A 901 -22.63 -37.77 13.49
CA THR A 901 -21.33 -37.57 12.83
C THR A 901 -20.12 -37.66 13.76
N GLY A 902 -20.33 -37.63 15.09
CA GLY A 902 -19.30 -37.96 16.07
C GLY A 902 -18.81 -39.41 16.01
N ALA A 903 -19.42 -40.27 15.18
CA ALA A 903 -18.87 -41.58 14.84
C ALA A 903 -17.59 -41.53 13.99
N ALA A 904 -17.28 -40.38 13.36
CA ALA A 904 -16.12 -40.20 12.49
C ALA A 904 -14.79 -40.67 13.11
N PRO A 905 -14.27 -40.05 14.19
CA PRO A 905 -12.98 -40.45 14.75
C PRO A 905 -13.01 -41.88 15.29
N PHE A 906 -14.16 -42.34 15.80
CA PHE A 906 -14.28 -43.70 16.34
C PHE A 906 -14.26 -44.78 15.27
N ARG A 907 -14.74 -44.49 14.05
CA ARG A 907 -14.51 -45.40 12.91
C ARG A 907 -13.01 -45.59 12.66
N ALA A 908 -12.22 -44.52 12.70
CA ALA A 908 -10.76 -44.60 12.56
C ALA A 908 -10.12 -45.41 13.71
N PHE A 909 -10.52 -45.16 14.95
CA PHE A 909 -10.03 -45.90 16.13
C PHE A 909 -10.30 -47.40 15.99
N LEU A 910 -11.54 -47.77 15.62
CA LEU A 910 -11.95 -49.15 15.46
C LEU A 910 -11.22 -49.84 14.30
N GLN A 911 -11.05 -49.16 13.16
CA GLN A 911 -10.24 -49.67 12.04
C GLN A 911 -8.81 -49.98 12.49
N HIS A 912 -8.17 -49.08 13.25
CA HIS A 912 -6.82 -49.31 13.73
C HIS A 912 -6.73 -50.45 14.74
N ARG A 913 -7.68 -50.54 15.69
CA ARG A 913 -7.77 -51.66 16.63
C ARG A 913 -7.95 -53.00 15.92
N ALA A 914 -8.81 -53.05 14.90
CA ALA A 914 -9.00 -54.22 14.06
C ALA A 914 -7.70 -54.61 13.33
N TRP A 915 -6.98 -53.62 12.78
CA TRP A 915 -5.68 -53.85 12.13
C TRP A 915 -4.63 -54.40 13.10
N LEU A 916 -4.53 -53.88 14.33
CA LEU A 916 -3.61 -54.41 15.35
C LEU A 916 -3.90 -55.88 15.68
N LEU A 917 -5.19 -56.23 15.83
CA LEU A 917 -5.62 -57.61 16.03
C LEU A 917 -5.24 -58.51 14.85
N GLN A 918 -5.41 -58.03 13.61
CA GLN A 918 -5.00 -58.76 12.40
C GLN A 918 -3.47 -58.97 12.33
N GLN A 919 -2.68 -58.03 12.86
CA GLN A 919 -1.23 -58.17 13.00
C GLN A 919 -0.80 -59.09 14.15
N GLY A 920 -1.76 -59.71 14.86
CA GLY A 920 -1.49 -60.59 16.01
C GLY A 920 -1.13 -59.84 17.30
N GLN A 921 -1.30 -58.52 17.35
CA GLN A 921 -1.11 -57.75 18.58
C GLN A 921 -2.35 -57.84 19.47
N LYS A 922 -2.13 -57.79 20.79
CA LYS A 922 -3.23 -57.76 21.76
C LYS A 922 -3.72 -56.32 21.93
N VAL A 923 -5.02 -56.17 22.04
CA VAL A 923 -5.68 -54.89 22.34
C VAL A 923 -6.57 -55.03 23.57
N GLY A 924 -6.67 -53.96 24.34
CA GLY A 924 -7.57 -53.84 25.50
C GLY A 924 -9.04 -53.75 25.07
N PRO A 925 -9.97 -53.84 26.04
CA PRO A 925 -11.41 -53.81 25.75
C PRO A 925 -11.87 -52.45 25.21
N VAL A 926 -12.82 -52.48 24.27
CA VAL A 926 -13.40 -51.30 23.64
C VAL A 926 -14.91 -51.25 23.90
N TYR A 927 -15.36 -50.20 24.57
CA TYR A 927 -16.77 -49.90 24.79
C TYR A 927 -17.18 -48.79 23.82
N TYR A 928 -18.13 -49.07 22.93
CA TYR A 928 -18.59 -48.12 21.93
C TYR A 928 -20.06 -47.77 22.14
N TYR A 929 -20.33 -46.53 22.53
CA TYR A 929 -21.67 -45.97 22.67
C TYR A 929 -21.98 -45.10 21.46
N PHE A 930 -22.99 -45.49 20.68
CA PHE A 930 -23.42 -44.75 19.50
C PHE A 930 -24.86 -44.28 19.65
N GLY A 931 -25.11 -43.00 19.35
CA GLY A 931 -26.44 -42.41 19.41
C GLY A 931 -26.90 -41.80 18.09
N SER A 932 -28.13 -42.11 17.66
CA SER A 932 -28.79 -41.48 16.52
C SER A 932 -30.32 -41.41 16.68
N ARG A 933 -31.04 -40.94 15.66
CA ARG A 933 -32.51 -40.81 15.69
C ARG A 933 -33.20 -42.16 15.50
N TYR A 934 -32.94 -42.83 14.39
CA TYR A 934 -33.60 -44.08 14.01
C TYR A 934 -32.55 -45.09 13.53
N GLN A 935 -32.70 -46.36 13.92
CA GLN A 935 -31.80 -47.41 13.44
C GLN A 935 -31.90 -47.60 11.92
N SER A 936 -33.10 -47.54 11.35
CA SER A 936 -33.35 -47.79 9.92
C SER A 936 -32.87 -46.67 8.98
N ALA A 937 -32.64 -45.46 9.51
CA ALA A 937 -32.31 -44.29 8.69
C ALA A 937 -30.94 -43.69 8.99
N GLU A 938 -30.43 -43.83 10.22
CA GLU A 938 -29.24 -43.10 10.66
C GLU A 938 -28.29 -43.95 11.51
N TYR A 939 -28.31 -45.27 11.32
CA TYR A 939 -27.27 -46.14 11.85
C TYR A 939 -26.02 -46.07 10.96
N LEU A 940 -25.26 -44.99 11.14
CA LEU A 940 -24.09 -44.67 10.32
C LEU A 940 -23.03 -45.78 10.44
N TYR A 941 -22.62 -46.32 9.29
CA TYR A 941 -21.72 -47.49 9.19
C TYR A 941 -22.18 -48.73 9.97
N GLY A 942 -23.50 -48.93 10.14
CA GLY A 942 -24.05 -50.04 10.92
C GLY A 942 -23.45 -51.40 10.55
N GLU A 943 -23.32 -51.71 9.26
CA GLU A 943 -22.69 -52.96 8.80
C GLU A 943 -21.23 -53.13 9.26
N GLU A 944 -20.42 -52.06 9.21
CA GLU A 944 -19.03 -52.08 9.68
C GLU A 944 -18.98 -52.25 11.21
N ILE A 945 -19.85 -51.55 11.95
CA ILE A 945 -19.93 -51.63 13.41
C ILE A 945 -20.34 -53.05 13.87
N GLU A 946 -21.34 -53.65 13.22
CA GLU A 946 -21.75 -55.03 13.53
C GLU A 946 -20.62 -56.03 13.24
N SER A 947 -19.85 -55.83 12.17
CA SER A 947 -18.65 -56.64 11.91
C SER A 947 -17.63 -56.50 13.05
N PHE A 948 -17.35 -55.28 13.51
CA PHE A 948 -16.41 -55.07 14.62
C PHE A 948 -16.87 -55.70 15.95
N ILE A 949 -18.19 -55.81 16.17
CA ILE A 949 -18.73 -56.54 17.32
C ILE A 949 -18.49 -58.04 17.16
N LEU A 950 -18.78 -58.60 15.99
CA LEU A 950 -18.59 -60.03 15.71
C LEU A 950 -17.12 -60.46 15.75
N ASP A 951 -16.22 -59.60 15.25
CA ASP A 951 -14.77 -59.83 15.23
C ASP A 951 -14.11 -59.60 16.60
N GLY A 952 -14.88 -59.17 17.62
CA GLY A 952 -14.40 -58.93 18.97
C GLY A 952 -13.55 -57.66 19.13
N VAL A 953 -13.51 -56.79 18.11
CA VAL A 953 -12.87 -55.47 18.18
C VAL A 953 -13.63 -54.56 19.15
N ILE A 954 -14.97 -54.59 19.09
CA ILE A 954 -15.84 -53.94 20.07
C ILE A 954 -16.24 -54.98 21.12
N THR A 955 -15.79 -54.77 22.36
CA THR A 955 -16.13 -55.65 23.49
C THR A 955 -17.57 -55.45 23.94
N ARG A 956 -18.06 -54.20 23.92
CA ARG A 956 -19.43 -53.86 24.31
C ARG A 956 -19.95 -52.70 23.46
N ALA A 957 -21.08 -52.90 22.79
CA ALA A 957 -21.76 -51.86 22.02
C ALA A 957 -23.03 -51.35 22.73
N GLY A 958 -23.07 -50.05 23.04
CA GLY A 958 -24.22 -49.34 23.58
C GLY A 958 -24.91 -48.51 22.50
N LEU A 959 -25.75 -49.15 21.68
CA LEU A 959 -26.48 -48.49 20.59
C LEU A 959 -27.77 -47.86 21.11
N ALA A 960 -27.96 -46.56 20.88
CA ALA A 960 -29.10 -45.77 21.36
C ALA A 960 -29.82 -45.07 20.19
N PHE A 961 -31.07 -45.47 19.95
CA PHE A 961 -31.92 -44.88 18.91
C PHE A 961 -33.08 -44.12 19.56
N SER A 962 -33.01 -42.79 19.50
CA SER A 962 -33.87 -41.91 20.30
C SER A 962 -35.33 -41.84 19.86
N ARG A 963 -35.66 -42.31 18.65
CA ARG A 963 -37.00 -42.20 18.05
C ARG A 963 -37.63 -43.52 17.59
N ASP A 964 -36.98 -44.67 17.80
CA ASP A 964 -37.51 -45.99 17.40
C ASP A 964 -38.65 -46.51 18.30
N GLY A 965 -38.79 -45.95 19.51
CA GLY A 965 -39.83 -46.34 20.48
C GLY A 965 -40.54 -45.15 21.11
N PRO A 966 -41.56 -45.41 21.97
CA PRO A 966 -42.32 -44.35 22.64
C PRO A 966 -41.51 -43.59 23.70
N LYS A 967 -40.41 -44.17 24.19
CA LYS A 967 -39.47 -43.54 25.14
C LYS A 967 -38.18 -43.19 24.41
N LYS A 968 -37.63 -42.01 24.70
CA LYS A 968 -36.33 -41.59 24.14
C LYS A 968 -35.19 -42.34 24.83
N VAL A 969 -34.39 -43.05 24.05
CA VAL A 969 -33.19 -43.76 24.50
C VAL A 969 -31.95 -42.99 24.02
N TYR A 970 -31.07 -42.62 24.95
CA TYR A 970 -29.82 -41.90 24.67
C TYR A 970 -28.61 -42.68 25.21
N ILE A 971 -27.41 -42.26 24.83
CA ILE A 971 -26.16 -42.95 25.17
C ILE A 971 -25.92 -43.01 26.69
N GLN A 972 -26.28 -41.97 27.45
CA GLN A 972 -26.16 -41.95 28.91
C GLN A 972 -27.01 -43.04 29.58
N HIS A 973 -28.17 -43.39 29.00
CA HIS A 973 -28.98 -44.50 29.52
C HIS A 973 -28.26 -45.84 29.32
N LYS A 974 -27.55 -46.01 28.20
CA LYS A 974 -26.71 -47.19 27.94
C LYS A 974 -25.48 -47.24 28.82
N MET A 975 -24.84 -46.10 29.04
CA MET A 975 -23.71 -46.01 29.98
C MET A 975 -24.13 -46.35 31.42
N LEU A 976 -25.32 -45.96 31.85
CA LEU A 976 -25.85 -46.31 33.17
C LEU A 976 -26.09 -47.82 33.33
N GLU A 977 -26.51 -48.53 32.27
CA GLU A 977 -26.61 -50.00 32.26
C GLU A 977 -25.25 -50.67 32.53
N ASP A 978 -24.15 -50.04 32.08
CA ASP A 978 -22.78 -50.55 32.14
C ASP A 978 -21.93 -49.89 33.27
N SER A 979 -22.57 -49.23 34.25
CA SER A 979 -21.91 -48.36 35.25
C SER A 979 -20.72 -48.99 35.98
N GLU A 980 -20.86 -50.23 36.46
CA GLU A 980 -19.80 -50.90 37.23
C GLU A 980 -18.55 -51.20 36.38
N ALA A 981 -18.76 -51.61 35.13
CA ALA A 981 -17.68 -51.87 34.18
C ALA A 981 -16.97 -50.56 33.79
N LEU A 982 -17.73 -49.49 33.53
CA LEU A 982 -17.18 -48.17 33.23
C LEU A 982 -16.31 -47.63 34.37
N ALA A 983 -16.79 -47.71 35.61
CA ALA A 983 -16.02 -47.27 36.77
C ALA A 983 -14.74 -48.09 36.96
N THR A 984 -14.80 -49.41 36.74
CA THR A 984 -13.61 -50.28 36.76
C THR A 984 -12.60 -49.90 35.67
N MET A 985 -13.06 -49.67 34.44
CA MET A 985 -12.21 -49.27 33.32
C MET A 985 -11.52 -47.93 33.59
N ILE A 986 -12.25 -46.94 34.10
CA ILE A 986 -11.74 -45.59 34.36
C ILE A 986 -10.79 -45.59 35.56
N GLN A 987 -11.19 -46.18 36.69
CA GLN A 987 -10.44 -46.05 37.94
C GLN A 987 -9.31 -47.06 38.08
N ASP A 988 -9.54 -48.32 37.74
CA ASP A 988 -8.60 -49.42 38.06
C ASP A 988 -7.72 -49.82 36.86
N GLN A 989 -8.27 -49.75 35.65
CA GLN A 989 -7.57 -50.17 34.42
C GLN A 989 -6.94 -49.02 33.65
N LYS A 990 -7.01 -47.80 34.20
CA LYS A 990 -6.51 -46.57 33.59
C LYS A 990 -7.00 -46.35 32.14
N GLY A 991 -8.26 -46.67 31.86
CA GLY A 991 -8.88 -46.48 30.57
C GLY A 991 -9.05 -45.01 30.19
N VAL A 992 -9.33 -44.77 28.91
CA VAL A 992 -9.53 -43.44 28.33
C VAL A 992 -10.96 -43.29 27.83
N PHE A 993 -11.59 -42.17 28.19
CA PHE A 993 -12.92 -41.79 27.74
C PHE A 993 -12.84 -40.73 26.65
N TYR A 994 -13.60 -40.94 25.58
CA TYR A 994 -13.74 -40.00 24.48
C TYR A 994 -15.21 -39.72 24.20
N LEU A 995 -15.57 -38.45 24.02
CA LEU A 995 -16.86 -38.03 23.51
C LEU A 995 -16.68 -37.19 22.25
N CYS A 996 -17.39 -37.53 21.18
CA CYS A 996 -17.44 -36.74 19.96
C CYS A 996 -18.89 -36.47 19.53
N GLY A 997 -19.21 -35.22 19.23
CA GLY A 997 -20.54 -34.83 18.77
C GLY A 997 -21.00 -33.45 19.26
N PRO A 998 -22.32 -33.18 19.34
CA PRO A 998 -22.84 -31.90 19.81
C PRO A 998 -22.61 -31.70 21.32
N THR A 999 -22.67 -30.45 21.77
CA THR A 999 -22.40 -30.05 23.18
C THR A 999 -23.52 -30.37 24.19
N TRP A 1000 -24.78 -30.46 23.75
CA TRP A 1000 -25.93 -30.68 24.64
C TRP A 1000 -25.92 -31.93 25.56
N PRO A 1001 -25.31 -33.08 25.20
CA PRO A 1001 -25.30 -34.29 26.03
C PRO A 1001 -24.12 -34.35 27.00
N VAL A 1002 -23.17 -33.40 26.93
CA VAL A 1002 -21.99 -33.37 27.80
C VAL A 1002 -22.37 -33.42 29.29
N PRO A 1003 -23.36 -32.63 29.78
CA PRO A 1003 -23.75 -32.68 31.19
C PRO A 1003 -24.32 -34.04 31.59
N ASP A 1004 -25.17 -34.64 30.75
CA ASP A 1004 -25.83 -35.92 31.03
C ASP A 1004 -24.81 -37.09 31.06
N VAL A 1005 -23.83 -37.05 30.15
CA VAL A 1005 -22.74 -38.04 30.08
C VAL A 1005 -21.82 -37.90 31.30
N TYR A 1006 -21.48 -36.67 31.68
CA TYR A 1006 -20.71 -36.39 32.89
C TYR A 1006 -21.43 -36.92 34.13
N GLU A 1007 -22.73 -36.64 34.27
CA GLU A 1007 -23.54 -37.15 35.38
C GLU A 1007 -23.58 -38.69 35.42
N ALA A 1008 -23.71 -39.34 34.25
CA ALA A 1008 -23.69 -40.80 34.17
C ALA A 1008 -22.36 -41.41 34.66
N LEU A 1009 -21.22 -40.79 34.30
CA LEU A 1009 -19.89 -41.23 34.74
C LEU A 1009 -19.65 -40.97 36.23
N VAL A 1010 -20.04 -39.79 36.74
CA VAL A 1010 -19.96 -39.49 38.17
C VAL A 1010 -20.82 -40.47 38.97
N ASN A 1011 -22.05 -40.74 38.53
CA ASN A 1011 -22.93 -41.72 39.17
C ASN A 1011 -22.34 -43.14 39.15
N ALA A 1012 -21.63 -43.51 38.08
CA ALA A 1012 -20.92 -44.79 38.01
C ALA A 1012 -19.78 -44.86 39.04
N LEU A 1013 -18.97 -43.80 39.16
CA LEU A 1013 -17.87 -43.69 40.13
C LEU A 1013 -18.36 -43.66 41.58
N VAL A 1014 -19.46 -42.95 41.87
CA VAL A 1014 -20.05 -42.89 43.23
C VAL A 1014 -20.51 -44.28 43.70
N LYS A 1015 -21.16 -45.04 42.81
CA LYS A 1015 -21.59 -46.41 43.10
C LYS A 1015 -20.41 -47.37 43.26
N TYR A 1016 -19.30 -47.08 42.60
CA TYR A 1016 -18.09 -47.91 42.62
C TYR A 1016 -17.18 -47.52 43.80
N LYS A 1017 -16.97 -48.44 44.74
CA LYS A 1017 -16.14 -48.23 45.96
C LYS A 1017 -16.63 -47.13 46.94
N GLY A 1018 -17.80 -46.54 46.72
CA GLY A 1018 -18.50 -45.70 47.70
C GLY A 1018 -17.92 -44.29 47.90
N GLN A 1019 -17.46 -43.65 46.81
CA GLN A 1019 -17.00 -42.26 46.84
C GLN A 1019 -18.19 -41.29 46.97
N ASP A 1020 -17.97 -40.12 47.60
CA ASP A 1020 -18.95 -39.04 47.56
C ASP A 1020 -18.96 -38.33 46.19
N VAL A 1021 -20.07 -37.65 45.88
CA VAL A 1021 -20.31 -37.02 44.56
C VAL A 1021 -19.26 -35.96 44.21
N ALA A 1022 -18.77 -35.20 45.20
CA ALA A 1022 -17.80 -34.15 44.95
C ALA A 1022 -16.43 -34.75 44.60
N SER A 1023 -15.97 -35.72 45.38
CA SER A 1023 -14.71 -36.44 45.10
C SER A 1023 -14.72 -37.16 43.75
N ALA A 1024 -15.84 -37.78 43.36
CA ALA A 1024 -15.97 -38.44 42.07
C ALA A 1024 -15.94 -37.45 40.89
N GLY A 1025 -16.56 -36.27 41.07
CA GLY A 1025 -16.49 -35.18 40.08
C GLY A 1025 -15.09 -34.60 39.94
N GLU A 1026 -14.42 -34.28 41.06
CA GLU A 1026 -13.03 -33.80 41.06
C GLU A 1026 -12.07 -34.80 40.40
N TYR A 1027 -12.25 -36.09 40.67
CA TYR A 1027 -11.46 -37.14 40.02
C TYR A 1027 -11.65 -37.15 38.50
N LEU A 1028 -12.90 -37.11 38.02
CA LEU A 1028 -13.21 -37.12 36.59
C LEU A 1028 -12.68 -35.86 35.88
N GLU A 1029 -12.77 -34.70 36.52
CA GLU A 1029 -12.18 -33.46 36.00
C GLU A 1029 -10.65 -33.52 35.94
N GLY A 1030 -10.01 -34.10 36.96
CA GLY A 1030 -8.56 -34.34 36.96
C GLY A 1030 -8.08 -35.21 35.79
N LEU A 1031 -8.92 -36.13 35.29
CA LEU A 1031 -8.60 -36.94 34.11
C LEU A 1031 -8.46 -36.13 32.82
N LYS A 1032 -8.93 -34.88 32.76
CA LYS A 1032 -8.67 -33.99 31.61
C LYS A 1032 -7.20 -33.64 31.50
N GLU A 1033 -6.54 -33.38 32.63
CA GLU A 1033 -5.10 -33.08 32.69
C GLU A 1033 -4.26 -34.31 32.36
N GLU A 1034 -4.76 -35.51 32.68
CA GLU A 1034 -4.13 -36.79 32.28
C GLU A 1034 -4.37 -37.16 30.81
N GLU A 1035 -5.10 -36.36 30.04
CA GLU A 1035 -5.57 -36.67 28.67
C GLU A 1035 -6.40 -37.98 28.61
N ARG A 1036 -7.06 -38.33 29.72
CA ARG A 1036 -7.86 -39.56 29.87
C ARG A 1036 -9.38 -39.33 29.82
N TYR A 1037 -9.81 -38.08 29.84
CA TYR A 1037 -11.19 -37.65 29.61
C TYR A 1037 -11.21 -36.58 28.51
N VAL A 1038 -11.40 -37.02 27.27
CA VAL A 1038 -11.21 -36.21 26.05
C VAL A 1038 -12.56 -35.91 25.41
N LEU A 1039 -12.86 -34.62 25.20
CA LEU A 1039 -14.11 -34.18 24.59
C LEU A 1039 -13.79 -33.38 23.32
N GLU A 1040 -14.28 -33.85 22.17
CA GLU A 1040 -14.23 -33.12 20.90
C GLU A 1040 -15.68 -32.80 20.46
N VAL A 1041 -16.19 -31.68 20.96
CA VAL A 1041 -17.59 -31.27 20.76
C VAL A 1041 -17.72 -29.98 19.96
N TYR A 1042 -18.81 -29.87 19.19
CA TYR A 1042 -19.06 -28.76 18.25
C TYR A 1042 -20.47 -28.19 18.31
#